data_AF-A0A9P6QRV4-F1
#
_entry.id   AF-A0A9P6QRV4-F1
#
_cell.length_a   1.000
_cell.length_b   1.000
_cell.length_c   1.000
_cell.angle_alpha   90.00
_cell.angle_beta   90.00
_cell.angle_gamma   90.00
#
_symmetry.space_group_name_H-M   'P 1'
#
loop_
_entity.id
_entity.type
_entity.pdbx_description
1 polymer ?
#
loop_
_entity_poly.entity_id
_entity_poly.type
_entity_poly.pdbx_seq_one_letter_code
_entity_poly.pdbx_strand_id
1 'polypeptide(L)'
;MASIRRPQPGIYRTESDSQPITTASTVTPNSNASTAHRSVNVQKITSLSNQLSSSPSAASNTNNGRNLSLAQLWSQCASPIAYTSSVATGAMIDLVRKDALDWNEALQGFENALSTAQGQALANMIHSLSNLLISAAEITSGSVKSKIYISKSAFATKNNRHPFIALISTNSQVETILFTEIDRILDYLPDSPQYRIAAFDILSPFLDFCLLDRQERTLIVSSATVLWISKTLNESIYDEGLRPFVTHLLDYLCSVPTRFPLDRSQPSATLQSSLRTLADFYCLPSTQLALDAEYKAEFGGRILMALLSWMADLRRYGLPTFPLMLTAQALFRSRKGYTAPSLPFNTLWPLLSFLLMNSPTVDEQRILVSWMHAVLTTTEEHLEAMIANLAFLPIFQVMGESQSEDTSKKCADILQKLETIPKTTNTSLVAEIELRATSGVAAMIQTEVAHLRRNWSVSGYEKGTEDEQADAGETLFSLGDDDTFASLILTTYIFHPDENRRIDAMTRQAQAEEGRLVTLVLFIYVLRVDSSPLVKLHLLQEAIPSLVTSKDEMVTAKVLRTILTLIHGVSNAPSGTKIMNTHMGAVGVRILFLIWKRQPRVWKTLRHVIHSWVESRPRLFKTPLKGEPEYDMEVAVLATIRDICAYDAAGYAEVLIPFLANLLGSVELYASSICTIIETMNLTVEAHVVEPRAAWNVLLCHVGEHASKTMHPGMLQEMCVFYGIVGSRSEDTQVYLDLREAVLTNYIQPLLTSEDPEVLAAALKALGCFTAPEIASVLPTESPSLYIREKILEANDTLVLDEYSFILEKLVRFELSNMRRGLFKEAGSKK
;
A
#
# COMPACT_ATOMS: atom_id res chain seq x y z
N MET A 1 -3.78 55.50 12.80
CA MET A 1 -4.88 55.86 11.88
C MET A 1 -5.87 54.71 11.87
N ALA A 2 -7.14 55.04 12.18
CA ALA A 2 -8.36 54.22 12.22
C ALA A 2 -8.34 52.89 13.02
N SER A 3 -8.61 53.01 14.32
CA SER A 3 -9.09 51.94 15.22
C SER A 3 -10.55 52.20 15.61
N ILE A 4 -11.42 51.19 15.62
CA ILE A 4 -12.77 51.25 16.25
C ILE A 4 -13.05 49.85 16.84
N ARG A 5 -12.72 49.59 18.11
CA ARG A 5 -13.51 49.68 19.36
C ARG A 5 -14.77 48.78 19.44
N ARG A 6 -14.70 47.81 20.38
CA ARG A 6 -15.83 47.07 21.00
C ARG A 6 -16.79 48.04 21.72
N PRO A 7 -18.06 47.62 21.96
CA PRO A 7 -18.44 47.38 23.37
C PRO A 7 -19.50 46.27 23.60
N GLN A 8 -19.48 45.71 24.81
CA GLN A 8 -20.62 45.20 25.61
C GLN A 8 -20.62 46.01 26.93
N PRO A 9 -21.59 45.92 27.87
CA PRO A 9 -23.02 45.56 27.82
C PRO A 9 -23.92 46.65 28.51
N GLY A 10 -25.25 46.50 28.49
CA GLY A 10 -26.18 47.39 29.20
C GLY A 10 -27.45 46.67 29.67
N ILE A 11 -27.64 46.69 30.98
CA ILE A 11 -28.77 46.17 31.77
C ILE A 11 -29.91 47.19 31.78
N TYR A 12 -31.18 46.79 31.66
CA TYR A 12 -32.30 47.43 32.36
C TYR A 12 -33.44 46.45 32.65
N ARG A 13 -33.82 46.40 33.93
CA ARG A 13 -35.00 45.78 34.55
C ARG A 13 -36.08 46.86 34.67
N THR A 14 -37.36 46.53 34.49
CA THR A 14 -38.48 47.09 35.26
C THR A 14 -39.66 46.09 35.28
N GLU A 15 -40.14 45.83 36.50
CA GLU A 15 -41.31 45.02 36.87
C GLU A 15 -42.63 45.83 36.83
N SER A 16 -43.75 45.08 36.79
CA SER A 16 -45.09 45.28 37.40
C SER A 16 -45.95 46.49 36.97
N ASP A 17 -47.30 46.48 36.98
CA ASP A 17 -48.33 45.55 37.49
C ASP A 17 -49.72 45.91 36.88
N SER A 18 -50.65 44.94 36.91
CA SER A 18 -52.13 45.04 37.07
C SER A 18 -53.07 45.88 36.15
N GLN A 19 -53.97 45.17 35.43
CA GLN A 19 -55.47 45.25 35.30
C GLN A 19 -56.22 46.60 35.11
N PRO A 20 -57.54 46.67 34.77
CA PRO A 20 -58.48 45.75 34.08
C PRO A 20 -59.30 46.42 32.94
N ILE A 21 -59.87 45.70 31.96
CA ILE A 21 -61.13 46.12 31.29
C ILE A 21 -61.97 44.89 30.93
N THR A 22 -63.13 44.77 31.57
CA THR A 22 -64.29 43.96 31.15
C THR A 22 -65.34 44.86 30.51
N THR A 23 -65.85 44.53 29.32
CA THR A 23 -67.21 44.01 29.08
C THR A 23 -67.72 44.25 27.65
N ALA A 24 -68.31 43.18 27.11
CA ALA A 24 -69.44 43.13 26.18
C ALA A 24 -69.29 43.65 24.73
N SER A 25 -69.18 42.71 23.81
CA SER A 25 -70.23 42.58 22.79
C SER A 25 -70.56 41.11 22.53
N THR A 26 -71.85 40.85 22.63
CA THR A 26 -72.58 39.61 22.46
C THR A 26 -72.44 39.03 21.05
N VAL A 27 -71.95 37.78 20.94
CA VAL A 27 -72.33 36.86 19.86
C VAL A 27 -72.77 35.55 20.49
N THR A 28 -73.93 35.11 20.05
CA THR A 28 -74.78 34.02 20.53
C THR A 28 -74.15 32.62 20.42
N PRO A 29 -74.67 31.64 21.19
CA PRO A 29 -74.07 30.32 21.31
C PRO A 29 -74.52 29.40 20.17
N ASN A 30 -73.56 28.96 19.34
CA ASN A 30 -73.73 27.79 18.48
C ASN A 30 -72.86 26.63 18.99
N SER A 31 -73.04 26.25 20.27
CA SER A 31 -72.35 25.12 20.91
C SER A 31 -73.15 23.81 20.94
N ASN A 32 -74.43 23.82 20.51
CA ASN A 32 -75.31 22.63 20.58
C ASN A 32 -75.37 21.80 19.28
N ALA A 33 -75.06 22.39 18.12
CA ALA A 33 -75.05 21.64 16.85
C ALA A 33 -73.79 20.77 16.68
N SER A 34 -72.62 21.27 17.12
CA SER A 34 -71.36 20.51 17.00
C SER A 34 -71.30 19.32 17.96
N THR A 35 -71.97 19.38 19.12
CA THR A 35 -72.08 18.29 20.10
C THR A 35 -73.10 17.22 19.68
N ALA A 36 -74.22 17.60 19.07
CA ALA A 36 -75.21 16.66 18.52
C ALA A 36 -74.69 15.93 17.26
N HIS A 37 -73.97 16.61 16.36
CA HIS A 37 -73.32 15.94 15.23
C HIS A 37 -72.16 15.03 15.65
N ARG A 38 -71.47 15.35 16.76
CA ARG A 38 -70.44 14.48 17.37
C ARG A 38 -71.05 13.17 17.91
N SER A 39 -72.21 13.20 18.57
CA SER A 39 -72.83 12.00 19.14
C SER A 39 -73.44 11.06 18.08
N VAL A 40 -74.06 11.62 17.03
CA VAL A 40 -74.66 10.83 15.93
C VAL A 40 -73.59 10.10 15.11
N ASN A 41 -72.49 10.77 14.75
CA ASN A 41 -71.41 10.12 14.01
C ASN A 41 -70.70 9.05 14.85
N VAL A 42 -70.56 9.26 16.16
CA VAL A 42 -69.99 8.24 17.07
C VAL A 42 -70.92 7.03 17.24
N GLN A 43 -72.23 7.23 17.37
CA GLN A 43 -73.21 6.13 17.39
C GLN A 43 -73.24 5.34 16.06
N LYS A 44 -73.00 6.03 14.93
CA LYS A 44 -72.86 5.39 13.62
C LYS A 44 -71.57 4.57 13.51
N ILE A 45 -70.45 5.07 14.03
CA ILE A 45 -69.17 4.34 14.05
C ILE A 45 -69.25 3.09 14.96
N THR A 46 -69.85 3.21 16.15
CA THR A 46 -69.97 2.07 17.08
C THR A 46 -70.95 1.01 16.58
N SER A 47 -72.05 1.40 15.92
CA SER A 47 -72.96 0.44 15.27
C SER A 47 -72.31 -0.29 14.09
N LEU A 48 -71.51 0.41 13.26
CA LEU A 48 -70.74 -0.20 12.18
C LEU A 48 -69.66 -1.18 12.71
N SER A 49 -68.95 -0.82 13.78
CA SER A 49 -67.95 -1.70 14.41
C SER A 49 -68.57 -2.97 15.02
N ASN A 50 -69.74 -2.85 15.66
CA ASN A 50 -70.47 -4.00 16.21
C ASN A 50 -71.03 -4.93 15.10
N GLN A 51 -71.43 -4.38 13.96
CA GLN A 51 -71.84 -5.17 12.78
C GLN A 51 -70.67 -5.93 12.15
N LEU A 52 -69.47 -5.33 12.12
CA LEU A 52 -68.28 -5.96 11.53
C LEU A 52 -67.65 -7.02 12.45
N SER A 53 -67.69 -6.83 13.77
CA SER A 53 -67.14 -7.79 14.74
C SER A 53 -68.00 -9.04 14.94
N SER A 54 -69.28 -9.01 14.55
CA SER A 54 -70.19 -10.17 14.61
C SER A 54 -70.17 -11.05 13.34
N SER A 55 -69.38 -10.68 12.31
CA SER A 55 -69.27 -11.42 11.04
C SER A 55 -67.80 -11.79 10.78
N PRO A 56 -67.35 -13.02 11.15
CA PRO A 56 -65.97 -13.44 10.90
C PRO A 56 -65.67 -13.58 9.40
N SER A 57 -64.42 -13.39 9.02
CA SER A 57 -63.85 -13.33 7.65
C SER A 57 -64.15 -14.53 6.73
N ALA A 58 -64.74 -15.62 7.25
CA ALA A 58 -65.00 -16.86 6.51
C ALA A 58 -66.39 -16.97 5.86
N ALA A 59 -67.29 -15.98 6.00
CA ALA A 59 -68.64 -16.04 5.44
C ALA A 59 -68.70 -15.44 4.00
N SER A 60 -68.50 -16.28 3.00
CA SER A 60 -68.32 -15.93 1.57
C SER A 60 -69.50 -15.27 0.83
N ASN A 61 -70.63 -14.94 1.47
CA ASN A 61 -71.81 -14.36 0.81
C ASN A 61 -72.17 -12.93 1.25
N THR A 62 -71.39 -12.27 2.10
CA THR A 62 -71.63 -10.89 2.60
C THR A 62 -70.52 -9.89 2.27
N ASN A 63 -69.67 -10.18 1.28
CA ASN A 63 -68.50 -9.35 0.98
C ASN A 63 -68.83 -7.90 0.56
N ASN A 64 -69.92 -7.66 -0.19
CA ASN A 64 -70.24 -6.30 -0.68
C ASN A 64 -70.71 -5.34 0.43
N GLY A 65 -71.56 -5.80 1.36
CA GLY A 65 -72.04 -4.97 2.48
C GLY A 65 -70.93 -4.68 3.50
N ARG A 66 -70.09 -5.69 3.77
CA ARG A 66 -68.92 -5.59 4.62
C ARG A 66 -67.90 -4.59 4.05
N ASN A 67 -67.56 -4.68 2.77
CA ASN A 67 -66.65 -3.74 2.09
C ASN A 67 -67.20 -2.30 2.08
N LEU A 68 -68.51 -2.12 1.92
CA LEU A 68 -69.15 -0.79 1.98
C LEU A 68 -69.08 -0.18 3.38
N SER A 69 -69.35 -0.97 4.43
CA SER A 69 -69.25 -0.52 5.83
C SER A 69 -67.80 -0.21 6.23
N LEU A 70 -66.84 -0.98 5.72
CA LEU A 70 -65.41 -0.81 5.94
C LEU A 70 -64.89 0.45 5.20
N ALA A 71 -65.33 0.69 3.96
CA ALA A 71 -65.05 1.93 3.22
C ALA A 71 -65.64 3.18 3.90
N GLN A 72 -66.85 3.06 4.46
CA GLN A 72 -67.45 4.13 5.25
C GLN A 72 -66.64 4.44 6.51
N LEU A 73 -66.14 3.42 7.22
CA LEU A 73 -65.24 3.62 8.36
C LEU A 73 -63.90 4.25 7.97
N TRP A 74 -63.27 3.84 6.85
CA TRP A 74 -62.05 4.47 6.33
C TRP A 74 -62.26 5.96 6.01
N SER A 75 -63.39 6.33 5.41
CA SER A 75 -63.70 7.74 5.13
C SER A 75 -63.81 8.60 6.39
N GLN A 76 -64.21 8.01 7.52
CA GLN A 76 -64.31 8.71 8.81
C GLN A 76 -62.96 8.80 9.54
N CYS A 77 -61.99 7.95 9.19
CA CYS A 77 -60.64 7.99 9.77
C CYS A 77 -59.88 9.27 9.37
N ALA A 78 -60.05 9.73 8.13
CA ALA A 78 -59.46 10.98 7.61
C ALA A 78 -60.33 12.24 7.86
N SER A 79 -61.37 12.13 8.69
CA SER A 79 -62.27 13.27 8.99
C SER A 79 -61.52 14.42 9.66
N PRO A 80 -61.77 15.69 9.27
CA PRO A 80 -61.14 16.86 9.89
C PRO A 80 -61.56 17.08 11.37
N ILE A 81 -62.58 16.36 11.84
CA ILE A 81 -63.03 16.40 13.23
C ILE A 81 -62.24 15.37 14.05
N ALA A 82 -61.38 15.87 14.94
CA ALA A 82 -60.48 15.06 15.76
C ALA A 82 -61.16 13.91 16.52
N TYR A 83 -62.32 14.17 17.14
CA TYR A 83 -63.02 13.18 17.95
C TYR A 83 -63.61 12.04 17.11
N THR A 84 -64.18 12.34 15.94
CA THR A 84 -64.74 11.30 15.05
C THR A 84 -63.65 10.47 14.40
N SER A 85 -62.52 11.10 14.05
CA SER A 85 -61.34 10.41 13.56
C SER A 85 -60.80 9.43 14.61
N SER A 86 -60.59 9.87 15.86
CA SER A 86 -60.10 9.01 16.96
C SER A 86 -61.00 7.82 17.25
N VAL A 87 -62.33 8.00 17.25
CA VAL A 87 -63.29 6.90 17.47
C VAL A 87 -63.32 5.93 16.28
N ALA A 88 -63.22 6.43 15.05
CA ALA A 88 -63.17 5.59 13.85
C ALA A 88 -61.88 4.76 13.79
N THR A 89 -60.72 5.36 14.09
CA THR A 89 -59.44 4.66 14.08
C THR A 89 -59.32 3.66 15.23
N GLY A 90 -59.85 3.98 16.42
CA GLY A 90 -59.97 3.04 17.54
C GLY A 90 -60.85 1.83 17.22
N ALA A 91 -61.99 2.06 16.57
CA ALA A 91 -62.88 0.98 16.12
C ALA A 91 -62.21 0.03 15.10
N MET A 92 -61.34 0.54 14.22
CA MET A 92 -60.57 -0.30 13.29
C MET A 92 -59.55 -1.19 14.02
N ILE A 93 -58.87 -0.68 15.04
CA ILE A 93 -57.93 -1.48 15.85
C ILE A 93 -58.65 -2.59 16.61
N ASP A 94 -59.82 -2.28 17.18
CA ASP A 94 -60.62 -3.27 17.90
C ASP A 94 -61.12 -4.39 16.98
N LEU A 95 -61.36 -4.10 15.70
CA LEU A 95 -61.69 -5.12 14.69
C LEU A 95 -60.50 -6.02 14.38
N VAL A 96 -59.27 -5.47 14.31
CA VAL A 96 -58.04 -6.28 14.13
C VAL A 96 -57.77 -7.16 15.35
N ARG A 97 -57.89 -6.63 16.57
CA ARG A 97 -57.70 -7.40 17.82
C ARG A 97 -58.71 -8.53 17.98
N LYS A 98 -59.91 -8.39 17.42
CA LYS A 98 -60.98 -9.40 17.43
C LYS A 98 -60.90 -10.39 16.26
N ASP A 99 -59.83 -10.37 15.46
CA ASP A 99 -59.63 -11.21 14.25
C ASP A 99 -60.74 -11.01 13.19
N ALA A 100 -61.39 -9.85 13.24
CA ALA A 100 -62.47 -9.47 12.32
C ALA A 100 -61.96 -8.64 11.15
N LEU A 101 -60.70 -8.20 11.13
CA LEU A 101 -60.02 -7.49 10.03
C LEU A 101 -58.58 -8.00 9.94
N ASP A 102 -58.09 -8.34 8.74
CA ASP A 102 -56.70 -8.79 8.57
C ASP A 102 -55.73 -7.65 8.90
N TRP A 103 -54.64 -7.98 9.58
CA TRP A 103 -53.64 -7.02 10.02
C TRP A 103 -52.95 -6.33 8.84
N ASN A 104 -52.67 -7.07 7.75
CA ASN A 104 -52.08 -6.49 6.54
C ASN A 104 -53.04 -5.55 5.82
N GLU A 105 -54.33 -5.91 5.76
CA GLU A 105 -55.39 -5.08 5.16
C GLU A 105 -55.59 -3.78 5.94
N ALA A 106 -55.55 -3.84 7.27
CA ALA A 106 -55.59 -2.67 8.14
C ALA A 106 -54.36 -1.76 7.92
N LEU A 107 -53.16 -2.34 7.83
CA LEU A 107 -51.92 -1.58 7.64
C LEU A 107 -51.90 -0.84 6.30
N GLN A 108 -52.28 -1.50 5.21
CA GLN A 108 -52.42 -0.88 3.88
C GLN A 108 -53.51 0.19 3.84
N GLY A 109 -54.64 -0.05 4.53
CA GLY A 109 -55.72 0.93 4.62
C GLY A 109 -55.30 2.20 5.37
N PHE A 110 -54.55 2.07 6.46
CA PHE A 110 -53.96 3.21 7.15
C PHE A 110 -52.91 3.92 6.29
N GLU A 111 -52.01 3.20 5.61
CA GLU A 111 -51.02 3.79 4.69
C GLU A 111 -51.68 4.63 3.58
N ASN A 112 -52.76 4.12 2.98
CA ASN A 112 -53.52 4.87 1.97
C ASN A 112 -54.19 6.12 2.56
N ALA A 113 -54.76 6.01 3.77
CA ALA A 113 -55.44 7.12 4.44
C ALA A 113 -54.47 8.24 4.89
N LEU A 114 -53.23 7.89 5.22
CA LEU A 114 -52.18 8.83 5.64
C LEU A 114 -51.88 9.91 4.59
N SER A 115 -52.02 9.59 3.30
CA SER A 115 -51.81 10.55 2.20
C SER A 115 -52.81 11.71 2.17
N THR A 116 -53.98 11.55 2.81
CA THR A 116 -55.10 12.49 2.73
C THR A 116 -55.34 13.30 4.01
N ALA A 117 -54.58 13.03 5.07
CA ALA A 117 -54.88 13.56 6.40
C ALA A 117 -53.97 14.68 6.85
N GLN A 118 -54.55 15.63 7.60
CA GLN A 118 -53.85 16.82 8.09
C GLN A 118 -54.23 17.12 9.55
N GLY A 119 -53.33 17.80 10.27
CA GLY A 119 -53.57 18.28 11.63
C GLY A 119 -53.84 17.15 12.64
N GLN A 120 -54.86 17.31 13.49
CA GLN A 120 -55.16 16.35 14.57
C GLN A 120 -55.61 14.97 14.06
N ALA A 121 -56.18 14.88 12.86
CA ALA A 121 -56.55 13.61 12.24
C ALA A 121 -55.31 12.76 11.90
N LEU A 122 -54.22 13.42 11.48
CA LEU A 122 -52.93 12.77 11.24
C LEU A 122 -52.35 12.20 12.54
N ALA A 123 -52.36 12.97 13.64
CA ALA A 123 -51.90 12.52 14.95
C ALA A 123 -52.68 11.29 15.46
N ASN A 124 -54.01 11.29 15.30
CA ASN A 124 -54.86 10.16 15.70
C ASN A 124 -54.58 8.88 14.89
N MET A 125 -54.25 9.02 13.60
CA MET A 125 -53.89 7.86 12.79
C MET A 125 -52.49 7.33 13.10
N ILE A 126 -51.51 8.20 13.37
CA ILE A 126 -50.19 7.77 13.85
C ILE A 126 -50.35 7.01 15.18
N HIS A 127 -51.12 7.56 16.12
CA HIS A 127 -51.45 6.89 17.37
C HIS A 127 -52.11 5.52 17.16
N SER A 128 -52.93 5.41 16.12
CA SER A 128 -53.64 4.17 15.81
C SER A 128 -52.74 3.12 15.15
N LEU A 129 -51.83 3.55 14.28
CA LEU A 129 -50.75 2.73 13.73
C LEU A 129 -49.84 2.21 14.85
N SER A 130 -49.46 3.05 15.82
CA SER A 130 -48.68 2.62 16.97
C SER A 130 -49.39 1.57 17.81
N ASN A 131 -50.72 1.66 17.99
CA ASN A 131 -51.50 0.62 18.67
C ASN A 131 -51.53 -0.71 17.90
N LEU A 132 -51.49 -0.68 16.57
CA LEU A 132 -51.34 -1.89 15.75
C LEU A 132 -49.93 -2.49 15.88
N LEU A 133 -48.89 -1.66 15.96
CA LEU A 133 -47.52 -2.11 16.19
C LEU A 133 -47.32 -2.70 17.60
N ILE A 134 -47.92 -2.10 18.63
CA ILE A 134 -47.96 -2.65 20.01
C ILE A 134 -48.61 -4.04 20.00
N SER A 135 -49.76 -4.16 19.33
CA SER A 135 -50.47 -5.45 19.24
C SER A 135 -49.62 -6.50 18.50
N ALA A 136 -48.82 -6.10 17.51
CA ALA A 136 -47.88 -6.99 16.83
C ALA A 136 -46.68 -7.39 17.72
N ALA A 137 -46.17 -6.48 18.54
CA ALA A 137 -45.09 -6.75 19.49
C ALA A 137 -45.53 -7.71 20.62
N GLU A 138 -46.76 -7.58 21.12
CA GLU A 138 -47.36 -8.50 22.10
C GLU A 138 -47.46 -9.94 21.55
N ILE A 139 -47.91 -10.08 20.30
CA ILE A 139 -48.04 -11.38 19.63
C ILE A 139 -46.66 -12.00 19.38
N THR A 140 -45.68 -11.19 18.99
CA THR A 140 -44.32 -11.64 18.64
C THR A 140 -43.49 -12.02 19.87
N SER A 141 -43.67 -11.30 20.97
CA SER A 141 -43.01 -11.59 22.27
C SER A 141 -43.62 -12.77 23.01
N GLY A 142 -44.80 -13.26 22.59
CA GLY A 142 -45.51 -14.36 23.24
C GLY A 142 -46.26 -13.96 24.51
N SER A 143 -46.43 -12.65 24.77
CA SER A 143 -47.19 -12.16 25.93
C SER A 143 -48.70 -12.43 25.82
N VAL A 144 -49.21 -12.55 24.59
CA VAL A 144 -50.62 -12.86 24.30
C VAL A 144 -50.73 -14.10 23.41
N LYS A 145 -51.52 -15.09 23.85
CA LYS A 145 -51.87 -16.27 23.02
C LYS A 145 -52.92 -15.86 21.97
N SER A 146 -52.45 -15.39 20.81
CA SER A 146 -53.29 -15.04 19.66
C SER A 146 -53.26 -16.15 18.60
N LYS A 147 -54.35 -16.32 17.84
CA LYS A 147 -54.39 -17.16 16.63
C LYS A 147 -53.81 -16.45 15.39
N ILE A 148 -53.55 -15.15 15.50
CA ILE A 148 -53.03 -14.32 14.41
C ILE A 148 -51.53 -14.60 14.26
N TYR A 149 -51.12 -15.14 13.12
CA TYR A 149 -49.72 -15.37 12.80
C TYR A 149 -49.13 -14.11 12.17
N ILE A 150 -48.41 -13.33 12.96
CA ILE A 150 -47.57 -12.23 12.46
C ILE A 150 -46.15 -12.78 12.38
N SER A 151 -45.54 -12.77 11.19
CA SER A 151 -44.16 -13.22 11.04
C SER A 151 -43.23 -12.32 11.87
N LYS A 152 -42.24 -12.91 12.54
CA LYS A 152 -41.16 -12.20 13.26
C LYS A 152 -40.42 -11.15 12.40
N SER A 153 -40.58 -11.20 11.08
CA SER A 153 -39.97 -10.34 10.08
C SER A 153 -41.00 -9.65 9.16
N ALA A 154 -42.15 -9.24 9.71
CA ALA A 154 -43.29 -8.68 8.96
C ALA A 154 -42.93 -7.55 7.97
N PHE A 155 -41.85 -6.83 8.25
CA PHE A 155 -41.35 -5.68 7.48
C PHE A 155 -39.96 -5.90 6.85
N ALA A 156 -39.38 -7.12 6.91
CA ALA A 156 -38.03 -7.39 6.39
C ALA A 156 -38.01 -7.87 4.93
N THR A 157 -39.16 -8.15 4.32
CA THR A 157 -39.28 -8.61 2.92
C THR A 157 -39.57 -7.43 1.99
N LYS A 158 -39.01 -7.47 0.75
CA LYS A 158 -39.07 -6.39 -0.28
C LYS A 158 -40.46 -5.81 -0.60
N ASN A 159 -41.56 -6.41 -0.14
CA ASN A 159 -42.92 -6.01 -0.48
C ASN A 159 -43.67 -5.20 0.60
N ASN A 160 -43.21 -5.13 1.85
CA ASN A 160 -43.91 -4.39 2.92
C ASN A 160 -43.03 -3.25 3.45
N ARG A 161 -43.33 -2.00 3.04
CA ARG A 161 -42.68 -0.80 3.60
C ARG A 161 -43.22 -0.54 5.00
N HIS A 162 -42.34 -0.20 5.94
CA HIS A 162 -42.78 0.16 7.29
C HIS A 162 -43.63 1.46 7.24
N PRO A 163 -44.78 1.54 7.91
CA PRO A 163 -45.73 2.66 7.78
C PRO A 163 -45.12 4.02 8.17
N PHE A 164 -44.18 4.03 9.12
CA PHE A 164 -43.42 5.24 9.50
C PHE A 164 -42.46 5.74 8.39
N ILE A 165 -41.97 4.87 7.51
CA ILE A 165 -41.16 5.26 6.34
C ILE A 165 -42.03 6.02 5.33
N ALA A 166 -43.21 5.49 5.03
CA ALA A 166 -44.18 6.14 4.14
C ALA A 166 -44.56 7.54 4.67
N LEU A 167 -44.86 7.65 5.96
CA LEU A 167 -45.18 8.92 6.64
C LEU A 167 -44.12 10.00 6.43
N ILE A 168 -42.86 9.69 6.72
CA ILE A 168 -41.75 10.65 6.60
C ILE A 168 -41.49 11.05 5.14
N SER A 169 -41.69 10.13 4.19
CA SER A 169 -41.54 10.44 2.77
C SER A 169 -42.62 11.41 2.26
N THR A 170 -43.82 11.40 2.88
CA THR A 170 -44.99 12.17 2.44
C THR A 170 -45.21 13.51 3.17
N ASN A 171 -44.85 13.62 4.45
CA ASN A 171 -45.22 14.77 5.31
C ASN A 171 -44.03 15.35 6.07
N SER A 172 -43.84 16.68 6.05
CA SER A 172 -42.64 17.37 6.55
C SER A 172 -42.67 17.80 8.03
N GLN A 173 -43.72 17.46 8.80
CA GLN A 173 -43.89 17.91 10.20
C GLN A 173 -44.43 16.80 11.13
N VAL A 174 -43.90 15.59 11.03
CA VAL A 174 -44.41 14.42 11.77
C VAL A 174 -43.43 13.90 12.83
N GLU A 175 -42.18 14.35 12.79
CA GLU A 175 -41.06 13.80 13.56
C GLU A 175 -41.32 13.78 15.07
N THR A 176 -41.77 14.89 15.64
CA THR A 176 -42.01 15.03 17.09
C THR A 176 -43.09 14.07 17.59
N ILE A 177 -44.19 13.94 16.85
CA ILE A 177 -45.30 13.04 17.18
C ILE A 177 -44.82 11.58 17.04
N LEU A 178 -44.03 11.30 16.02
CA LEU A 178 -43.55 9.96 15.72
C LEU A 178 -42.60 9.43 16.79
N PHE A 179 -41.63 10.23 17.25
CA PHE A 179 -40.74 9.81 18.35
C PHE A 179 -41.48 9.66 19.69
N THR A 180 -42.48 10.50 19.99
CA THR A 180 -43.31 10.29 21.20
C THR A 180 -44.12 9.01 21.14
N GLU A 181 -44.54 8.61 19.95
CA GLU A 181 -45.27 7.38 19.72
C GLU A 181 -44.36 6.15 19.70
N ILE A 182 -43.11 6.29 19.28
CA ILE A 182 -42.07 5.26 19.42
C ILE A 182 -41.75 5.00 20.90
N ASP A 183 -41.59 6.04 21.72
CA ASP A 183 -41.43 5.90 23.18
C ASP A 183 -42.60 5.10 23.76
N ARG A 184 -43.84 5.41 23.34
CA ARG A 184 -45.04 4.68 23.77
C ARG A 184 -45.06 3.21 23.36
N ILE A 185 -44.54 2.87 22.18
CA ILE A 185 -44.48 1.47 21.70
C ILE A 185 -43.52 0.66 22.58
N LEU A 186 -42.35 1.21 22.91
CA LEU A 186 -41.36 0.53 23.76
C LEU A 186 -41.79 0.45 25.23
N ASP A 187 -42.36 1.52 25.78
CA ASP A 187 -42.72 1.61 27.21
C ASP A 187 -44.10 1.05 27.55
N TYR A 188 -44.80 0.43 26.60
CA TYR A 188 -46.11 -0.16 26.84
C TYR A 188 -46.09 -1.29 27.89
N LEU A 189 -45.05 -2.14 27.86
CA LEU A 189 -44.75 -3.14 28.90
C LEU A 189 -43.31 -2.91 29.40
N PRO A 190 -43.10 -1.98 30.35
CA PRO A 190 -41.77 -1.50 30.67
C PRO A 190 -40.88 -2.58 31.29
N ASP A 191 -41.45 -3.53 32.03
CA ASP A 191 -40.72 -4.55 32.79
C ASP A 191 -40.37 -5.81 31.98
N SER A 192 -40.81 -5.92 30.71
CA SER A 192 -40.61 -7.12 29.89
C SER A 192 -39.52 -6.93 28.84
N PRO A 193 -38.31 -7.51 29.02
CA PRO A 193 -37.24 -7.39 28.03
C PRO A 193 -37.60 -8.07 26.70
N GLN A 194 -38.35 -9.17 26.73
CA GLN A 194 -38.79 -9.89 25.53
C GLN A 194 -39.78 -9.07 24.70
N TYR A 195 -40.68 -8.33 25.35
CA TYR A 195 -41.57 -7.40 24.67
C TYR A 195 -40.79 -6.26 24.04
N ARG A 196 -39.89 -5.61 24.79
CA ARG A 196 -39.06 -4.50 24.28
C ARG A 196 -38.20 -4.92 23.09
N ILE A 197 -37.62 -6.13 23.11
CA ILE A 197 -36.88 -6.71 21.98
C ILE A 197 -37.79 -6.88 20.76
N ALA A 198 -38.97 -7.48 20.93
CA ALA A 198 -39.91 -7.68 19.82
C ALA A 198 -40.45 -6.36 19.25
N ALA A 199 -40.74 -5.38 20.11
CA ALA A 199 -41.15 -4.04 19.73
C ALA A 199 -40.05 -3.32 18.94
N PHE A 200 -38.80 -3.48 19.37
CA PHE A 200 -37.64 -2.95 18.68
C PHE A 200 -37.41 -3.61 17.31
N ASP A 201 -37.53 -4.93 17.21
CA ASP A 201 -37.37 -5.66 15.95
C ASP A 201 -38.41 -5.21 14.90
N ILE A 202 -39.63 -4.91 15.34
CA ILE A 202 -40.69 -4.34 14.50
C ILE A 202 -40.32 -2.93 14.00
N LEU A 203 -39.69 -2.11 14.85
CA LEU A 203 -39.23 -0.76 14.52
C LEU A 203 -37.92 -0.75 13.71
N SER A 204 -37.15 -1.84 13.73
CA SER A 204 -35.81 -1.91 13.11
C SER A 204 -35.77 -1.47 11.63
N PRO A 205 -36.73 -1.77 10.75
CA PRO A 205 -36.66 -1.34 9.35
C PRO A 205 -36.88 0.17 9.18
N PHE A 206 -37.64 0.78 10.09
CA PHE A 206 -37.77 2.24 10.15
C PHE A 206 -36.48 2.89 10.63
N LEU A 207 -35.83 2.32 11.64
CA LEU A 207 -34.53 2.79 12.12
C LEU A 207 -33.45 2.62 11.05
N ASP A 208 -33.43 1.50 10.33
CA ASP A 208 -32.54 1.27 9.19
C ASP A 208 -32.75 2.34 8.11
N PHE A 209 -34.00 2.69 7.79
CA PHE A 209 -34.30 3.80 6.87
C PHE A 209 -33.76 5.14 7.38
N CYS A 210 -34.00 5.49 8.65
CA CYS A 210 -33.53 6.75 9.22
C CYS A 210 -31.99 6.85 9.33
N LEU A 211 -31.30 5.73 9.57
CA LEU A 211 -29.85 5.69 9.77
C LEU A 211 -29.08 5.49 8.45
N LEU A 212 -29.67 4.86 7.44
CA LEU A 212 -29.00 4.49 6.18
C LEU A 212 -29.44 5.32 4.96
N ASP A 213 -30.63 5.92 4.96
CA ASP A 213 -31.13 6.65 3.78
C ASP A 213 -30.41 8.00 3.57
N ARG A 214 -30.17 8.35 2.30
CA ARG A 214 -29.28 9.42 1.84
C ARG A 214 -29.98 10.69 1.40
N GLN A 215 -31.31 10.74 1.48
CA GLN A 215 -32.06 11.92 1.04
C GLN A 215 -31.90 13.08 2.04
N GLU A 216 -31.73 14.32 1.57
CA GLU A 216 -31.58 15.50 2.46
C GLU A 216 -32.73 15.64 3.48
N ARG A 217 -33.92 15.12 3.16
CA ARG A 217 -35.10 15.12 4.05
C ARG A 217 -34.96 14.20 5.27
N THR A 218 -34.09 13.20 5.23
CA THR A 218 -33.86 12.29 6.37
C THR A 218 -32.84 12.84 7.37
N LEU A 219 -32.17 13.95 7.08
CA LEU A 219 -31.09 14.46 7.94
C LEU A 219 -31.61 14.94 9.31
N ILE A 220 -32.75 15.62 9.35
CA ILE A 220 -33.40 16.07 10.60
C ILE A 220 -33.91 14.85 11.41
N VAL A 221 -34.68 13.97 10.76
CA VAL A 221 -35.18 12.70 11.32
C VAL A 221 -34.05 11.86 11.90
N SER A 222 -32.92 11.78 11.19
CA SER A 222 -31.79 10.96 11.59
C SER A 222 -31.08 11.50 12.83
N SER A 223 -30.96 12.82 12.97
CA SER A 223 -30.43 13.46 14.18
C SER A 223 -31.34 13.20 15.39
N ALA A 224 -32.66 13.30 15.20
CA ALA A 224 -33.65 12.97 16.22
C ALA A 224 -33.62 11.48 16.58
N THR A 225 -33.37 10.60 15.61
CA THR A 225 -33.21 9.14 15.82
C THR A 225 -31.99 8.85 16.69
N VAL A 226 -30.84 9.50 16.41
CA VAL A 226 -29.62 9.33 17.20
C VAL A 226 -29.80 9.85 18.64
N LEU A 227 -30.47 10.99 18.81
CA LEU A 227 -30.81 11.52 20.14
C LEU A 227 -31.75 10.59 20.90
N TRP A 228 -32.76 10.06 20.22
CA TRP A 228 -33.70 9.10 20.79
C TRP A 228 -32.99 7.82 21.24
N ILE A 229 -32.15 7.21 20.39
CA ILE A 229 -31.33 6.04 20.76
C ILE A 229 -30.48 6.33 21.99
N SER A 230 -29.81 7.49 22.04
CA SER A 230 -28.97 7.90 23.18
C SER A 230 -29.78 8.03 24.47
N LYS A 231 -30.98 8.61 24.40
CA LYS A 231 -31.90 8.72 25.54
C LYS A 231 -32.34 7.33 26.03
N THR A 232 -32.84 6.48 25.13
CA THR A 232 -33.32 5.13 25.46
C THR A 232 -32.22 4.26 26.06
N LEU A 233 -31.00 4.33 25.53
CA LEU A 233 -29.84 3.64 26.08
C LEU A 233 -29.51 4.11 27.50
N ASN A 234 -29.47 5.43 27.74
CA ASN A 234 -29.17 5.99 29.06
C ASN A 234 -30.25 5.67 30.11
N GLU A 235 -31.52 5.63 29.72
CA GLU A 235 -32.63 5.27 30.61
C GLU A 235 -32.62 3.77 30.96
N SER A 236 -32.28 2.90 30.00
CA SER A 236 -32.33 1.45 30.18
C SER A 236 -31.07 0.85 30.84
N ILE A 237 -29.97 1.59 30.91
CA ILE A 237 -28.66 1.05 31.35
C ILE A 237 -28.59 0.72 32.84
N TYR A 238 -29.39 1.40 33.66
CA TYR A 238 -29.39 1.24 35.12
C TYR A 238 -30.33 0.12 35.59
N ASP A 239 -31.18 -0.40 34.69
CA ASP A 239 -32.13 -1.46 35.02
C ASP A 239 -31.54 -2.84 34.67
N GLU A 240 -31.22 -3.63 35.69
CA GLU A 240 -30.69 -4.98 35.50
C GLU A 240 -31.66 -5.90 34.74
N GLY A 241 -32.97 -5.69 34.87
CA GLY A 241 -34.00 -6.45 34.17
C GLY A 241 -34.01 -6.21 32.66
N LEU A 242 -33.50 -5.05 32.23
CA LEU A 242 -33.44 -4.64 30.82
C LEU A 242 -32.10 -4.92 30.14
N ARG A 243 -31.13 -5.55 30.83
CA ARG A 243 -29.82 -5.90 30.26
C ARG A 243 -29.90 -6.69 28.92
N PRO A 244 -30.81 -7.67 28.74
CA PRO A 244 -30.97 -8.36 27.45
C PRO A 244 -31.43 -7.45 26.32
N PHE A 245 -32.26 -6.44 26.63
CA PHE A 245 -32.70 -5.45 25.66
C PHE A 245 -31.56 -4.48 25.30
N VAL A 246 -30.78 -4.03 26.28
CA VAL A 246 -29.62 -3.15 26.05
C VAL A 246 -28.58 -3.84 25.18
N THR A 247 -28.26 -5.10 25.44
CA THR A 247 -27.32 -5.89 24.62
C THR A 247 -27.83 -6.05 23.18
N HIS A 248 -29.11 -6.43 23.00
CA HIS A 248 -29.73 -6.53 21.67
C HIS A 248 -29.70 -5.21 20.88
N LEU A 249 -30.00 -4.09 21.55
CA LEU A 249 -29.96 -2.76 20.96
C LEU A 249 -28.54 -2.37 20.53
N LEU A 250 -27.53 -2.65 21.37
CA LEU A 250 -26.13 -2.38 21.06
C LEU A 250 -25.61 -3.25 19.90
N ASP A 251 -25.98 -4.54 19.87
CA ASP A 251 -25.66 -5.45 18.77
C ASP A 251 -26.28 -4.99 17.45
N TYR A 252 -27.55 -4.57 17.48
CA TYR A 252 -28.21 -3.97 16.32
C TYR A 252 -27.43 -2.76 15.81
N LEU A 253 -27.12 -1.78 16.68
CA LEU A 253 -26.43 -0.56 16.29
C LEU A 253 -25.02 -0.82 15.74
N CYS A 254 -24.30 -1.82 16.28
CA CYS A 254 -23.02 -2.27 15.73
C CYS A 254 -23.13 -2.95 14.36
N SER A 255 -24.29 -3.53 14.04
CA SER A 255 -24.53 -4.16 12.75
C SER A 255 -24.97 -3.17 11.65
N VAL A 256 -25.49 -1.99 12.01
CA VAL A 256 -25.91 -0.97 11.03
C VAL A 256 -24.77 -0.56 10.07
N PRO A 257 -23.53 -0.27 10.53
CA PRO A 257 -22.41 0.06 9.64
C PRO A 257 -21.96 -1.07 8.72
N THR A 258 -22.24 -2.34 9.06
CA THR A 258 -21.79 -3.52 8.31
C THR A 258 -22.83 -4.06 7.33
N ARG A 259 -24.12 -3.74 7.53
CA ARG A 259 -25.27 -4.25 6.75
C ARG A 259 -25.39 -3.72 5.32
N PHE A 260 -24.70 -2.64 4.95
CA PHE A 260 -24.75 -2.09 3.59
C PHE A 260 -23.35 -1.87 3.03
N PRO A 261 -23.09 -2.25 1.76
CA PRO A 261 -21.99 -1.67 1.00
C PRO A 261 -22.40 -0.23 0.70
N LEU A 262 -22.21 0.66 1.66
CA LEU A 262 -22.34 2.09 1.43
C LEU A 262 -21.42 2.40 0.24
N ASP A 263 -21.90 3.16 -0.73
CA ASP A 263 -21.01 3.85 -1.65
C ASP A 263 -20.19 4.82 -0.78
N ARG A 264 -19.02 4.37 -0.32
CA ARG A 264 -18.17 5.04 0.68
C ARG A 264 -17.48 6.29 0.12
N SER A 265 -17.74 6.61 -1.14
CA SER A 265 -17.38 7.86 -1.81
C SER A 265 -18.13 9.08 -1.26
N GLN A 266 -19.29 8.89 -0.60
CA GLN A 266 -20.06 9.96 0.04
C GLN A 266 -20.30 9.65 1.53
N PRO A 267 -19.60 10.31 2.47
CA PRO A 267 -19.82 10.08 3.90
C PRO A 267 -21.20 10.59 4.32
N SER A 268 -22.08 9.68 4.74
CA SER A 268 -23.32 10.08 5.43
C SER A 268 -22.97 10.68 6.79
N ALA A 269 -23.24 11.97 6.98
CA ALA A 269 -23.03 12.67 8.25
C ALA A 269 -23.79 11.99 9.41
N THR A 270 -24.93 11.38 9.10
CA THR A 270 -25.77 10.61 10.02
C THR A 270 -25.05 9.38 10.57
N LEU A 271 -24.41 8.59 9.70
CA LEU A 271 -23.68 7.39 10.12
C LEU A 271 -22.42 7.74 10.92
N GLN A 272 -21.77 8.87 10.61
CA GLN A 272 -20.67 9.38 11.44
C GLN A 272 -21.16 9.78 12.84
N SER A 273 -22.31 10.44 12.91
CA SER A 273 -22.96 10.81 14.18
C SER A 273 -23.38 9.60 15.01
N SER A 274 -23.90 8.55 14.38
CA SER A 274 -24.31 7.33 15.07
C SER A 274 -23.11 6.56 15.63
N LEU A 275 -22.04 6.37 14.84
CA LEU A 275 -20.79 5.77 15.33
C LEU A 275 -20.14 6.59 16.45
N ARG A 276 -20.18 7.92 16.35
CA ARG A 276 -19.69 8.80 17.40
C ARG A 276 -20.49 8.64 18.68
N THR A 277 -21.83 8.57 18.58
CA THR A 277 -22.71 8.38 19.73
C THR A 277 -22.47 7.02 20.38
N LEU A 278 -22.23 5.95 19.60
CA LEU A 278 -21.84 4.64 20.12
C LEU A 278 -20.49 4.67 20.85
N ALA A 279 -19.50 5.35 20.28
CA ALA A 279 -18.20 5.49 20.92
C ALA A 279 -18.28 6.34 22.20
N ASP A 280 -19.03 7.43 22.18
CA ASP A 280 -19.27 8.28 23.35
C ASP A 280 -20.01 7.49 24.45
N PHE A 281 -21.03 6.69 24.08
CA PHE A 281 -21.76 5.81 24.98
C PHE A 281 -20.87 4.71 25.58
N TYR A 282 -20.01 4.08 24.78
CA TYR A 282 -19.01 3.13 25.26
C TYR A 282 -18.08 3.77 26.29
N CYS A 283 -17.68 5.02 26.09
CA CYS A 283 -16.78 5.75 26.98
C CYS A 283 -17.46 6.26 28.28
N LEU A 284 -18.79 6.14 28.42
CA LEU A 284 -19.49 6.55 29.63
C LEU A 284 -19.17 5.61 30.81
N PRO A 285 -18.87 6.15 32.01
CA PRO A 285 -18.63 5.35 33.21
C PRO A 285 -19.79 4.41 33.55
N SER A 286 -21.04 4.85 33.32
CA SER A 286 -22.25 4.05 33.55
C SER A 286 -22.27 2.78 32.71
N THR A 287 -21.97 2.88 31.41
CA THR A 287 -21.88 1.74 30.48
C THR A 287 -20.78 0.78 30.86
N GLN A 288 -19.65 1.34 31.26
CA GLN A 288 -18.49 0.59 31.71
C GLN A 288 -18.70 -0.11 33.06
N LEU A 289 -19.74 0.22 33.83
CA LEU A 289 -20.09 -0.49 35.06
C LEU A 289 -21.21 -1.51 34.82
N ALA A 290 -22.16 -1.21 33.93
CA ALA A 290 -23.38 -2.01 33.74
C ALA A 290 -23.21 -3.29 32.91
N LEU A 291 -22.30 -3.29 31.92
CA LEU A 291 -22.11 -4.44 31.02
C LEU A 291 -21.15 -5.49 31.63
N ASP A 292 -21.10 -6.70 31.06
CA ASP A 292 -20.12 -7.71 31.46
C ASP A 292 -18.75 -7.44 30.81
N ALA A 293 -17.65 -7.81 31.47
CA ALA A 293 -16.29 -7.45 31.03
C ALA A 293 -15.94 -8.02 29.63
N GLU A 294 -16.35 -9.26 29.36
CA GLU A 294 -16.13 -9.93 28.06
C GLU A 294 -16.91 -9.26 26.94
N TYR A 295 -18.21 -9.01 27.16
CA TYR A 295 -19.06 -8.30 26.20
C TYR A 295 -18.58 -6.86 25.94
N LYS A 296 -18.13 -6.13 26.97
CA LYS A 296 -17.53 -4.78 26.80
C LYS A 296 -16.34 -4.83 25.86
N ALA A 297 -15.42 -5.77 26.08
CA ALA A 297 -14.22 -5.89 25.28
C ALA A 297 -14.55 -6.23 23.82
N GLU A 298 -15.51 -7.14 23.59
CA GLU A 298 -15.96 -7.50 22.25
C GLU A 298 -16.68 -6.33 21.55
N PHE A 299 -17.63 -5.70 22.24
CA PHE A 299 -18.40 -4.58 21.73
C PHE A 299 -17.52 -3.39 21.35
N GLY A 300 -16.57 -3.01 22.22
CA GLY A 300 -15.57 -1.99 21.92
C GLY A 300 -14.71 -2.35 20.70
N GLY A 301 -14.36 -3.63 20.56
CA GLY A 301 -13.64 -4.16 19.39
C GLY A 301 -14.44 -4.01 18.09
N ARG A 302 -15.74 -4.30 18.09
CA ARG A 302 -16.63 -4.14 16.94
C ARG A 302 -16.76 -2.67 16.49
N ILE A 303 -16.91 -1.74 17.45
CA ILE A 303 -16.95 -0.30 17.13
C ILE A 303 -15.63 0.15 16.52
N LEU A 304 -14.50 -0.24 17.12
CA LEU A 304 -13.18 0.13 16.64
C LEU A 304 -12.93 -0.42 15.23
N MET A 305 -13.35 -1.65 14.92
CA MET A 305 -13.29 -2.19 13.56
C MET A 305 -14.14 -1.43 12.56
N ALA A 306 -15.36 -1.05 12.92
CA ALA A 306 -16.22 -0.26 12.05
C ALA A 306 -15.61 1.12 11.74
N LEU A 307 -15.00 1.76 12.74
CA LEU A 307 -14.29 3.03 12.55
C LEU A 307 -13.04 2.88 11.67
N LEU A 308 -12.18 1.89 11.94
CA LEU A 308 -10.95 1.65 11.18
C LEU A 308 -11.23 1.27 9.73
N SER A 309 -12.20 0.39 9.50
CA SER A 309 -12.59 0.01 8.14
C SER A 309 -13.08 1.22 7.35
N TRP A 310 -13.98 2.02 7.93
CA TRP A 310 -14.46 3.21 7.25
C TRP A 310 -13.37 4.26 7.00
N MET A 311 -12.44 4.43 7.94
CA MET A 311 -11.27 5.28 7.71
C MET A 311 -10.42 4.77 6.54
N ALA A 312 -10.21 3.45 6.41
CA ALA A 312 -9.43 2.88 5.32
C ALA A 312 -10.11 3.13 3.95
N ASP A 313 -11.43 3.01 3.87
CA ASP A 313 -12.15 3.32 2.63
C ASP A 313 -12.14 4.81 2.29
N LEU A 314 -12.37 5.69 3.28
CA LEU A 314 -12.30 7.14 3.05
C LEU A 314 -10.91 7.54 2.55
N ARG A 315 -9.85 6.89 3.06
CA ARG A 315 -8.48 7.12 2.60
C ARG A 315 -8.27 6.70 1.15
N ARG A 316 -8.79 5.54 0.75
CA ARG A 316 -8.74 5.10 -0.65
C ARG A 316 -9.38 6.10 -1.61
N TYR A 317 -10.41 6.82 -1.17
CA TYR A 317 -11.07 7.89 -1.94
C TYR A 317 -10.47 9.29 -1.72
N GLY A 318 -9.38 9.44 -0.97
CA GLY A 318 -8.74 10.74 -0.70
C GLY A 318 -9.55 11.69 0.21
N LEU A 319 -10.48 11.16 1.00
CA LEU A 319 -11.37 11.93 1.88
C LEU A 319 -10.80 12.10 3.30
N PRO A 320 -11.21 13.13 4.05
CA PRO A 320 -10.68 13.40 5.39
C PRO A 320 -11.12 12.35 6.42
N THR A 321 -10.18 11.81 7.19
CA THR A 321 -10.47 10.83 8.26
C THR A 321 -10.34 11.38 9.68
N PHE A 322 -9.78 12.57 9.85
CA PHE A 322 -9.50 13.17 11.16
C PHE A 322 -10.68 13.10 12.17
N PRO A 323 -11.95 13.40 11.80
CA PRO A 323 -13.06 13.32 12.74
C PRO A 323 -13.30 11.91 13.29
N LEU A 324 -13.27 10.88 12.43
CA LEU A 324 -13.41 9.49 12.84
C LEU A 324 -12.23 9.02 13.68
N MET A 325 -11.04 9.53 13.37
CA MET A 325 -9.84 9.20 14.12
C MET A 325 -9.88 9.77 15.55
N LEU A 326 -10.43 10.98 15.75
CA LEU A 326 -10.68 11.51 17.10
C LEU A 326 -11.68 10.68 17.89
N THR A 327 -12.75 10.20 17.22
CA THR A 327 -13.72 9.27 17.83
C THR A 327 -13.06 7.96 18.24
N ALA A 328 -12.25 7.35 17.37
CA ALA A 328 -11.47 6.16 17.71
C ALA A 328 -10.44 6.43 18.82
N GLN A 329 -9.87 7.64 18.88
CA GLN A 329 -8.92 8.01 19.94
C GLN A 329 -9.55 7.95 21.34
N ALA A 330 -10.84 8.29 21.45
CA ALA A 330 -11.57 8.17 22.70
C ALA A 330 -11.63 6.71 23.19
N LEU A 331 -11.75 5.75 22.26
CA LEU A 331 -11.76 4.31 22.55
C LEU A 331 -10.38 3.78 22.95
N PHE A 332 -9.30 4.30 22.35
CA PHE A 332 -7.92 3.90 22.66
C PHE A 332 -7.39 4.47 23.98
N ARG A 333 -7.88 5.64 24.42
CA ARG A 333 -7.47 6.23 25.69
C ARG A 333 -8.15 5.49 26.83
N SER A 334 -7.56 4.36 27.23
CA SER A 334 -7.96 3.65 28.45
C SER A 334 -7.90 4.61 29.64
N ARG A 335 -9.07 5.02 30.15
CA ARG A 335 -9.12 5.63 31.48
C ARG A 335 -8.65 4.54 32.47
N LYS A 336 -7.85 4.91 33.48
CA LYS A 336 -7.38 3.95 34.48
C LYS A 336 -8.59 3.24 35.11
N GLY A 337 -8.63 1.91 35.07
CA GLY A 337 -9.70 1.08 35.64
C GLY A 337 -10.78 0.58 34.67
N TYR A 338 -10.64 0.77 33.35
CA TYR A 338 -11.64 0.38 32.34
C TYR A 338 -11.11 -0.68 31.36
N THR A 339 -11.98 -1.56 30.85
CA THR A 339 -11.62 -2.64 29.90
C THR A 339 -11.34 -2.06 28.51
N ALA A 340 -10.15 -2.34 27.97
CA ALA A 340 -9.77 -1.95 26.62
C ALA A 340 -10.57 -2.74 25.55
N PRO A 341 -10.82 -2.17 24.36
CA PRO A 341 -11.42 -2.91 23.26
C PRO A 341 -10.55 -4.11 22.87
N SER A 342 -11.14 -5.30 22.76
CA SER A 342 -10.45 -6.52 22.31
C SER A 342 -10.47 -6.60 20.80
N LEU A 343 -9.29 -6.55 20.19
CA LEU A 343 -9.13 -6.65 18.75
C LEU A 343 -7.84 -7.42 18.47
N PRO A 344 -7.90 -8.54 17.71
CA PRO A 344 -6.71 -9.33 17.47
C PRO A 344 -5.65 -8.50 16.74
N PHE A 345 -4.39 -8.63 17.17
CA PHE A 345 -3.24 -7.95 16.58
C PHE A 345 -3.21 -8.12 15.04
N ASN A 346 -3.53 -9.34 14.59
CA ASN A 346 -3.51 -9.74 13.18
C ASN A 346 -4.52 -8.99 12.30
N THR A 347 -5.55 -8.39 12.89
CA THR A 347 -6.50 -7.54 12.19
C THR A 347 -6.19 -6.07 12.37
N LEU A 348 -5.85 -5.66 13.60
CA LEU A 348 -5.62 -4.27 13.94
C LEU A 348 -4.33 -3.73 13.31
N TRP A 349 -3.24 -4.50 13.35
CA TRP A 349 -1.92 -4.06 12.93
C TRP A 349 -1.85 -3.73 11.42
N PRO A 350 -2.31 -4.59 10.49
CA PRO A 350 -2.32 -4.26 9.06
C PRO A 350 -3.15 -3.02 8.73
N LEU A 351 -4.28 -2.82 9.41
CA LEU A 351 -5.13 -1.64 9.22
C LEU A 351 -4.43 -0.36 9.67
N LEU A 352 -3.75 -0.39 10.82
CA LEU A 352 -2.97 0.75 11.31
C LEU A 352 -1.79 1.06 10.37
N SER A 353 -1.07 0.04 9.89
CA SER A 353 0.02 0.21 8.91
C SER A 353 -0.47 0.84 7.60
N PHE A 354 -1.61 0.38 7.08
CA PHE A 354 -2.24 0.96 5.89
C PHE A 354 -2.68 2.40 6.08
N LEU A 355 -3.35 2.70 7.20
CA LEU A 355 -3.77 4.06 7.53
C LEU A 355 -2.57 5.00 7.74
N LEU A 356 -1.47 4.50 8.30
CA LEU A 356 -0.26 5.29 8.56
C LEU A 356 0.44 5.66 7.26
N MET A 357 0.59 4.70 6.33
CA MET A 357 1.20 4.93 5.01
C MET A 357 0.45 6.02 4.22
N ASN A 358 -0.88 6.01 4.30
CA ASN A 358 -1.77 6.93 3.58
C ASN A 358 -2.16 8.20 4.37
N SER A 359 -1.46 8.53 5.45
CA SER A 359 -1.82 9.66 6.31
C SER A 359 -1.25 11.00 5.79
N PRO A 360 -2.08 11.97 5.36
CA PRO A 360 -1.61 13.24 4.80
C PRO A 360 -1.18 14.28 5.83
N THR A 361 -1.56 14.12 7.11
CA THR A 361 -1.30 15.14 8.14
C THR A 361 -0.46 14.61 9.29
N VAL A 362 0.41 15.47 9.82
CA VAL A 362 1.29 15.16 10.96
C VAL A 362 0.47 14.80 12.22
N ASP A 363 -0.71 15.39 12.39
CA ASP A 363 -1.59 15.06 13.52
C ASP A 363 -2.16 13.65 13.42
N GLU A 364 -2.53 13.21 12.20
CA GLU A 364 -2.95 11.83 11.93
C GLU A 364 -1.83 10.83 12.17
N GLN A 365 -0.64 11.12 11.65
CA GLN A 365 0.56 10.32 11.91
C GLN A 365 0.83 10.18 13.42
N ARG A 366 0.77 11.29 14.16
CA ARG A 366 1.02 11.29 15.61
C ARG A 366 0.02 10.42 16.36
N ILE A 367 -1.26 10.47 16.00
CA ILE A 367 -2.31 9.69 16.64
C ILE A 367 -2.14 8.21 16.32
N LEU A 368 -1.93 7.85 15.05
CA LEU A 368 -1.74 6.48 14.62
C LEU A 368 -0.48 5.84 15.23
N VAL A 369 0.66 6.55 15.26
CA VAL A 369 1.87 6.08 15.94
C VAL A 369 1.62 5.84 17.43
N SER A 370 0.84 6.71 18.08
CA SER A 370 0.50 6.52 19.50
C SER A 370 -0.34 5.27 19.74
N TRP A 371 -1.24 4.93 18.81
CA TRP A 371 -2.03 3.70 18.88
C TRP A 371 -1.17 2.46 18.61
N MET A 372 -0.30 2.49 17.58
CA MET A 372 0.63 1.40 17.30
C MET A 372 1.56 1.12 18.47
N HIS A 373 2.10 2.18 19.10
CA HIS A 373 2.90 2.05 20.31
C HIS A 373 2.11 1.45 21.47
N ALA A 374 0.87 1.91 21.70
CA ALA A 374 0.00 1.37 22.74
C ALA A 374 -0.26 -0.13 22.54
N VAL A 375 -0.65 -0.54 21.33
CA VAL A 375 -0.87 -1.95 20.97
C VAL A 375 0.37 -2.78 21.28
N LEU A 376 1.56 -2.39 20.82
CA LEU A 376 2.80 -3.12 21.10
C LEU A 376 3.25 -3.10 22.58
N THR A 377 2.73 -2.19 23.41
CA THR A 377 2.99 -2.20 24.86
C THR A 377 2.02 -3.07 25.63
N THR A 378 0.79 -3.26 25.14
CA THR A 378 -0.28 -3.96 25.85
C THR A 378 -0.47 -5.41 25.38
N THR A 379 0.06 -5.78 24.21
CA THR A 379 -0.09 -7.14 23.70
C THR A 379 0.94 -8.07 24.37
N GLU A 380 0.48 -9.02 25.18
CA GLU A 380 1.32 -10.04 25.83
C GLU A 380 1.49 -11.31 24.96
N GLU A 381 0.83 -11.37 23.80
CA GLU A 381 0.77 -12.54 22.92
C GLU A 381 2.04 -12.71 22.05
N HIS A 382 2.25 -13.95 21.56
CA HIS A 382 3.28 -14.27 20.57
C HIS A 382 2.95 -13.58 19.24
N LEU A 383 3.58 -12.43 18.98
CA LEU A 383 3.41 -11.67 17.76
C LEU A 383 3.98 -12.42 16.54
N GLU A 384 3.19 -12.53 15.48
CA GLU A 384 3.68 -13.06 14.20
C GLU A 384 4.60 -12.05 13.53
N ALA A 385 5.90 -12.37 13.43
CA ALA A 385 6.91 -11.51 12.81
C ALA A 385 6.50 -11.04 11.40
N MET A 386 5.90 -11.94 10.61
CA MET A 386 5.38 -11.64 9.28
C MET A 386 4.41 -10.44 9.26
N ILE A 387 3.41 -10.43 10.15
CA ILE A 387 2.44 -9.34 10.24
C ILE A 387 3.09 -8.09 10.82
N ALA A 388 3.94 -8.26 11.82
CA ALA A 388 4.65 -7.16 12.46
C ALA A 388 5.48 -6.33 11.45
N ASN A 389 6.10 -7.01 10.46
CA ASN A 389 6.95 -6.40 9.44
C ASN A 389 6.22 -5.42 8.50
N LEU A 390 4.88 -5.49 8.39
CA LEU A 390 4.09 -4.54 7.58
C LEU A 390 4.28 -3.08 8.00
N ALA A 391 4.70 -2.84 9.24
CA ALA A 391 4.85 -1.51 9.80
C ALA A 391 6.18 -0.82 9.47
N PHE A 392 7.21 -1.54 9.00
CA PHE A 392 8.54 -0.94 8.80
C PHE A 392 8.50 0.26 7.85
N LEU A 393 7.90 0.10 6.67
CA LEU A 393 7.85 1.16 5.66
C LEU A 393 7.05 2.38 6.14
N PRO A 394 5.81 2.25 6.67
CA PRO A 394 5.06 3.38 7.23
C PRO A 394 5.77 4.10 8.38
N ILE A 395 6.46 3.36 9.25
CA ILE A 395 7.19 3.97 10.38
C ILE A 395 8.37 4.78 9.85
N PHE A 396 9.13 4.26 8.88
CA PHE A 396 10.22 5.01 8.27
C PHE A 396 9.73 6.27 7.55
N GLN A 397 8.55 6.21 6.91
CA GLN A 397 7.92 7.39 6.31
C GLN A 397 7.66 8.47 7.35
N VAL A 398 6.97 8.12 8.44
CA VAL A 398 6.65 9.08 9.51
C VAL A 398 7.90 9.60 10.20
N MET A 399 8.93 8.77 10.41
CA MET A 399 10.20 9.24 10.95
C MET A 399 10.88 10.27 10.04
N GLY A 400 10.77 10.10 8.72
CA GLY A 400 11.32 11.04 7.74
C GLY A 400 10.55 12.37 7.66
N GLU A 401 9.24 12.34 7.89
CA GLU A 401 8.35 13.51 7.80
C GLU A 401 8.16 14.26 9.13
N SER A 402 8.30 13.56 10.27
CA SER A 402 8.00 14.12 11.58
C SER A 402 9.04 15.14 12.04
N GLN A 403 8.56 16.31 12.46
CA GLN A 403 9.37 17.32 13.15
C GLN A 403 9.28 17.20 14.69
N SER A 404 8.43 16.29 15.19
CA SER A 404 8.20 16.11 16.63
C SER A 404 9.12 15.06 17.21
N GLU A 405 9.94 15.46 18.19
CA GLU A 405 10.81 14.53 18.92
C GLU A 405 10.04 13.42 19.65
N ASP A 406 8.81 13.68 20.13
CA ASP A 406 7.97 12.69 20.81
C ASP A 406 7.51 11.58 19.85
N THR A 407 7.05 11.96 18.66
CA THR A 407 6.64 10.99 17.62
C THR A 407 7.83 10.17 17.15
N SER A 408 8.98 10.81 16.90
CA SER A 408 10.20 10.12 16.47
C SER A 408 10.71 9.12 17.52
N LYS A 409 10.66 9.47 18.81
CA LYS A 409 10.99 8.55 19.92
C LYS A 409 10.06 7.34 19.93
N LYS A 410 8.75 7.54 19.83
CA LYS A 410 7.78 6.43 19.77
C LYS A 410 8.01 5.52 18.55
N CYS A 411 8.33 6.09 17.39
CA CYS A 411 8.69 5.30 16.21
C CYS A 411 9.95 4.46 16.46
N ALA A 412 10.98 5.04 17.08
CA ALA A 412 12.20 4.31 17.44
C ALA A 412 11.93 3.18 18.45
N ASP A 413 11.09 3.43 19.45
CA ASP A 413 10.67 2.43 20.44
C ASP A 413 9.90 1.27 19.78
N ILE A 414 9.02 1.59 18.82
CA ILE A 414 8.31 0.58 18.02
C ILE A 414 9.32 -0.26 17.22
N LEU A 415 10.24 0.36 16.48
CA LEU A 415 11.24 -0.36 15.69
C LEU A 415 12.11 -1.28 16.56
N GLN A 416 12.57 -0.80 17.71
CA GLN A 416 13.36 -1.60 18.64
C GLN A 416 12.57 -2.83 19.12
N LYS A 417 11.27 -2.69 19.39
CA LYS A 417 10.42 -3.82 19.76
C LYS A 417 10.22 -4.79 18.60
N LEU A 418 9.99 -4.29 17.38
CA LEU A 418 9.83 -5.14 16.19
C LEU A 418 11.10 -5.98 15.94
N GLU A 419 12.29 -5.44 16.18
CA GLU A 419 13.57 -6.17 16.08
C GLU A 419 13.69 -7.32 17.09
N THR A 420 13.05 -7.21 18.26
CA THR A 420 13.08 -8.25 19.30
C THR A 420 12.12 -9.42 19.03
N ILE A 421 11.20 -9.28 18.07
CA ILE A 421 10.25 -10.33 17.73
C ILE A 421 11.01 -11.46 17.01
N PRO A 422 10.93 -12.72 17.48
CA PRO A 422 11.62 -13.84 16.86
C PRO A 422 11.14 -14.01 15.41
N LYS A 423 12.09 -14.05 14.46
CA LYS A 423 11.83 -14.18 13.02
C LYS A 423 11.23 -15.54 12.61
N THR A 424 11.18 -16.50 13.53
CA THR A 424 10.59 -17.83 13.33
C THR A 424 9.11 -17.81 13.73
N THR A 425 8.20 -17.87 12.77
CA THR A 425 6.77 -18.04 13.03
C THR A 425 6.47 -19.48 13.43
N ASN A 426 5.94 -19.70 14.64
CA ASN A 426 5.37 -20.99 15.03
C ASN A 426 4.15 -21.28 14.13
N THR A 427 4.29 -22.24 13.23
CA THR A 427 3.29 -22.69 12.25
C THR A 427 2.09 -23.43 12.86
N SER A 428 2.05 -23.64 14.17
CA SER A 428 1.04 -24.48 14.84
C SER A 428 -0.27 -23.78 15.21
N LEU A 429 -0.36 -22.46 15.05
CA LEU A 429 -1.57 -21.68 15.37
C LEU A 429 -2.10 -20.98 14.11
N VAL A 430 -2.36 -21.74 13.05
CA VAL A 430 -3.27 -21.29 11.99
C VAL A 430 -4.69 -21.35 12.55
N ALA A 431 -4.99 -20.49 13.53
CA ALA A 431 -6.37 -20.20 13.86
C ALA A 431 -6.97 -19.55 12.62
N GLU A 432 -8.06 -20.15 12.10
CA GLU A 432 -8.89 -19.53 11.08
C GLU A 432 -9.11 -18.08 11.49
N ILE A 433 -8.76 -17.14 10.62
CA ILE A 433 -9.24 -15.78 10.78
C ILE A 433 -10.76 -15.94 10.76
N GLU A 434 -11.40 -15.84 11.93
CA GLU A 434 -12.83 -15.56 11.99
C GLU A 434 -12.99 -14.30 11.15
N LEU A 435 -13.43 -14.49 9.92
CA LEU A 435 -13.73 -13.45 8.96
C LEU A 435 -14.98 -12.75 9.49
N ARG A 436 -14.83 -12.03 10.61
CA ARG A 436 -15.86 -11.15 11.17
C ARG A 436 -16.20 -10.22 10.03
N ALA A 437 -17.45 -10.22 9.61
CA ALA A 437 -17.96 -9.58 8.41
C ALA A 437 -17.46 -8.12 8.26
N THR A 438 -16.28 -7.95 7.69
CA THR A 438 -15.74 -6.68 7.23
C THR A 438 -16.11 -6.53 5.77
N SER A 439 -16.24 -5.28 5.31
CA SER A 439 -16.50 -4.97 3.91
C SER A 439 -15.55 -3.88 3.44
N GLY A 440 -15.35 -3.75 2.13
CA GLY A 440 -14.46 -2.77 1.51
C GLY A 440 -12.97 -3.03 1.75
N VAL A 441 -12.18 -1.97 1.94
CA VAL A 441 -10.71 -2.04 2.03
C VAL A 441 -10.24 -2.91 3.20
N ALA A 442 -10.94 -2.89 4.34
CA ALA A 442 -10.58 -3.75 5.46
C ALA A 442 -10.73 -5.25 5.17
N ALA A 443 -11.73 -5.65 4.38
CA ALA A 443 -11.92 -7.03 3.95
C ALA A 443 -10.82 -7.46 2.97
N MET A 444 -10.45 -6.56 2.06
CA MET A 444 -9.31 -6.76 1.14
C MET A 444 -8.02 -6.99 1.93
N ILE A 445 -7.70 -6.09 2.87
CA ILE A 445 -6.50 -6.21 3.73
C ILE A 445 -6.50 -7.54 4.50
N GLN A 446 -7.64 -7.94 5.09
CA GLN A 446 -7.73 -9.21 5.82
C GLN A 446 -7.57 -10.43 4.90
N THR A 447 -8.16 -10.39 3.70
CA THR A 447 -8.03 -11.47 2.72
C THR A 447 -6.58 -11.63 2.29
N GLU A 448 -5.90 -10.52 2.02
CA GLU A 448 -4.49 -10.51 1.64
C GLU A 448 -3.55 -10.93 2.76
N VAL A 449 -3.84 -10.53 4.01
CA VAL A 449 -3.10 -11.06 5.18
C VAL A 449 -3.32 -12.56 5.33
N ALA A 450 -4.51 -13.08 5.01
CA ALA A 450 -4.77 -14.52 4.98
C ALA A 450 -3.97 -15.22 3.86
N HIS A 451 -3.89 -14.62 2.67
CA HIS A 451 -3.06 -15.13 1.57
C HIS A 451 -1.56 -15.11 1.91
N LEU A 452 -1.08 -14.00 2.46
CA LEU A 452 0.28 -13.84 2.96
C LEU A 452 0.63 -14.95 3.95
N ARG A 453 -0.25 -15.26 4.92
CA ARG A 453 -0.08 -16.39 5.85
C ARG A 453 0.07 -17.73 5.15
N ARG A 454 -0.78 -18.00 4.16
CA ARG A 454 -0.73 -19.25 3.38
C ARG A 454 0.58 -19.38 2.61
N ASN A 455 1.04 -18.30 1.99
CA ASN A 455 2.22 -18.32 1.12
C ASN A 455 3.55 -18.25 1.88
N TRP A 456 3.54 -17.71 3.11
CA TRP A 456 4.71 -17.59 3.98
C TRP A 456 5.25 -18.96 4.44
N SER A 457 4.37 -19.95 4.62
CA SER A 457 4.72 -21.29 5.11
C SER A 457 5.11 -22.29 4.02
N VAL A 458 4.92 -21.98 2.73
CA VAL A 458 5.32 -22.85 1.61
C VAL A 458 6.83 -22.73 1.34
N SER A 459 7.65 -22.91 2.38
CA SER A 459 9.08 -23.09 2.28
C SER A 459 9.43 -24.57 2.46
N GLY A 460 9.40 -25.30 1.33
CA GLY A 460 10.01 -26.62 1.17
C GLY A 460 9.11 -27.78 1.57
N TYR A 461 8.43 -28.40 0.60
CA TYR A 461 8.43 -29.86 0.36
C TYR A 461 7.44 -30.33 -0.71
N GLU A 462 6.65 -29.46 -1.35
CA GLU A 462 5.84 -29.85 -2.51
C GLU A 462 6.53 -29.44 -3.82
N LYS A 463 7.69 -30.08 -4.09
CA LYS A 463 8.14 -30.32 -5.46
C LYS A 463 7.33 -31.52 -5.95
N GLY A 464 6.14 -31.26 -6.48
CA GLY A 464 5.22 -32.34 -6.80
C GLY A 464 4.13 -31.97 -7.79
N THR A 465 4.42 -31.16 -8.80
CA THR A 465 3.82 -31.22 -10.17
C THR A 465 4.40 -30.07 -11.00
N GLU A 466 5.13 -30.40 -12.06
CA GLU A 466 5.87 -29.45 -12.91
C GLU A 466 4.99 -28.62 -13.86
N ASP A 467 3.65 -28.65 -13.73
CA ASP A 467 2.73 -27.94 -14.65
C ASP A 467 2.09 -26.65 -14.07
N GLU A 468 2.31 -26.30 -12.79
CA GLU A 468 1.75 -25.05 -12.19
C GLU A 468 2.81 -23.98 -11.87
N GLN A 469 4.09 -24.24 -12.17
CA GLN A 469 5.19 -23.33 -11.79
C GLN A 469 5.43 -22.15 -12.76
N ALA A 470 4.73 -22.10 -13.90
CA ALA A 470 4.78 -20.93 -14.78
C ALA A 470 3.79 -19.82 -14.37
N ASP A 471 2.62 -20.16 -13.81
CA ASP A 471 1.60 -19.16 -13.44
C ASP A 471 1.71 -18.66 -11.99
N ALA A 472 2.26 -19.46 -11.06
CA ALA A 472 2.33 -19.08 -9.65
C ALA A 472 3.24 -17.86 -9.37
N GLY A 473 4.25 -17.63 -10.21
CA GLY A 473 5.17 -16.50 -10.11
C GLY A 473 4.56 -15.15 -10.55
N GLU A 474 3.58 -15.20 -11.47
CA GLU A 474 2.82 -14.04 -11.92
C GLU A 474 1.58 -13.78 -11.02
N THR A 475 0.96 -14.82 -10.47
CA THR A 475 -0.25 -14.66 -9.62
C THR A 475 0.02 -14.26 -8.18
N LEU A 476 1.26 -14.30 -7.68
CA LEU A 476 1.56 -14.01 -6.27
C LEU A 476 1.34 -12.53 -5.89
N PHE A 477 1.21 -11.65 -6.88
CA PHE A 477 1.10 -10.20 -6.68
C PHE A 477 0.22 -9.50 -7.73
N SER A 478 -0.90 -10.10 -8.18
CA SER A 478 -1.92 -9.34 -8.91
C SER A 478 -2.73 -8.46 -7.93
N LEU A 479 -2.03 -7.58 -7.21
CA LEU A 479 -2.64 -6.56 -6.38
C LEU A 479 -3.31 -5.58 -7.33
N GLY A 480 -4.63 -5.68 -7.43
CA GLY A 480 -5.42 -4.75 -8.24
C GLY A 480 -5.20 -3.31 -7.79
N ASP A 481 -4.77 -2.45 -8.71
CA ASP A 481 -4.77 -0.98 -8.75
C ASP A 481 -4.34 -0.17 -7.49
N ASP A 482 -3.95 -0.77 -6.35
CA ASP A 482 -3.56 -0.07 -5.12
C ASP A 482 -2.09 -0.32 -4.76
N ASP A 483 -1.20 0.50 -5.34
CA ASP A 483 0.25 0.47 -5.20
C ASP A 483 0.71 0.59 -3.74
N THR A 484 -0.08 1.24 -2.88
CA THR A 484 0.26 1.44 -1.48
C THR A 484 0.17 0.15 -0.69
N PHE A 485 -0.92 -0.61 -0.86
CA PHE A 485 -1.06 -1.88 -0.15
C PHE A 485 -0.07 -2.93 -0.68
N ALA A 486 0.21 -2.92 -1.99
CA ALA A 486 1.26 -3.75 -2.58
C ALA A 486 2.63 -3.50 -1.92
N SER A 487 2.98 -2.24 -1.71
CA SER A 487 4.24 -1.85 -1.05
C SER A 487 4.34 -2.35 0.41
N LEU A 488 3.22 -2.40 1.14
CA LEU A 488 3.19 -2.96 2.50
C LEU A 488 3.48 -4.45 2.49
N ILE A 489 2.82 -5.19 1.60
CA ILE A 489 3.02 -6.65 1.46
C ILE A 489 4.46 -6.97 1.04
N LEU A 490 5.01 -6.23 0.07
CA LEU A 490 6.40 -6.37 -0.35
C LEU A 490 7.37 -6.11 0.81
N THR A 491 7.09 -5.11 1.65
CA THR A 491 7.89 -4.82 2.85
C THR A 491 7.99 -6.03 3.77
N THR A 492 6.91 -6.79 3.94
CA THR A 492 6.93 -8.03 4.73
C THR A 492 7.84 -9.09 4.10
N TYR A 493 7.80 -9.28 2.78
CA TYR A 493 8.65 -10.25 2.08
C TYR A 493 10.14 -9.90 2.07
N ILE A 494 10.51 -8.62 2.23
CA ILE A 494 11.92 -8.20 2.40
C ILE A 494 12.56 -8.82 3.66
N PHE A 495 11.75 -9.22 4.65
CA PHE A 495 12.22 -9.89 5.87
C PHE A 495 11.88 -11.39 5.91
N HIS A 496 11.54 -11.99 4.76
CA HIS A 496 11.24 -13.42 4.64
C HIS A 496 12.48 -14.29 4.95
N PRO A 497 12.32 -15.50 5.52
CA PRO A 497 13.46 -16.39 5.81
C PRO A 497 14.25 -16.82 4.56
N ASP A 498 13.56 -17.07 3.43
CA ASP A 498 14.18 -17.37 2.13
C ASP A 498 14.86 -16.14 1.48
N GLU A 499 16.11 -16.29 1.05
CA GLU A 499 16.90 -15.23 0.43
C GLU A 499 16.35 -14.80 -0.95
N ASN A 500 15.87 -15.75 -1.76
CA ASN A 500 15.40 -15.46 -3.11
C ASN A 500 14.12 -14.60 -3.10
N ARG A 501 13.20 -14.90 -2.17
CA ARG A 501 11.98 -14.09 -1.98
C ARG A 501 12.29 -12.68 -1.50
N ARG A 502 13.32 -12.52 -0.65
CA ARG A 502 13.80 -11.18 -0.24
C ARG A 502 14.34 -10.40 -1.43
N ILE A 503 15.15 -11.05 -2.28
CA ILE A 503 15.71 -10.46 -3.50
C ILE A 503 14.61 -9.98 -4.44
N ASP A 504 13.63 -10.84 -4.77
CA ASP A 504 12.50 -10.47 -5.64
C ASP A 504 11.66 -9.32 -5.06
N ALA A 505 11.34 -9.39 -3.76
CA ALA A 505 10.57 -8.35 -3.09
C ALA A 505 11.28 -6.98 -3.11
N MET A 506 12.60 -6.94 -2.88
CA MET A 506 13.38 -5.69 -2.95
C MET A 506 13.44 -5.14 -4.38
N THR A 507 13.59 -5.99 -5.40
CA THR A 507 13.59 -5.57 -6.81
C THR A 507 12.26 -4.92 -7.19
N ARG A 508 11.13 -5.54 -6.81
CA ARG A 508 9.79 -4.98 -7.07
C ARG A 508 9.54 -3.71 -6.28
N GLN A 509 9.92 -3.67 -5.00
CA GLN A 509 9.78 -2.48 -4.16
C GLN A 509 10.59 -1.29 -4.71
N ALA A 510 11.74 -1.54 -5.34
CA ALA A 510 12.56 -0.50 -5.93
C ALA A 510 11.99 0.05 -7.26
N GLN A 511 11.09 -0.69 -7.92
CA GLN A 511 10.40 -0.26 -9.13
C GLN A 511 9.21 0.66 -8.86
N ALA A 512 8.72 0.73 -7.62
CA ALA A 512 7.65 1.64 -7.24
C ALA A 512 7.99 3.10 -7.59
N GLU A 513 7.05 3.82 -8.21
CA GLU A 513 7.25 5.23 -8.57
C GLU A 513 7.17 6.16 -7.37
N GLU A 514 6.25 5.86 -6.45
CA GLU A 514 6.02 6.65 -5.24
C GLU A 514 6.87 6.16 -4.05
N GLY A 515 7.16 7.05 -3.10
CA GLY A 515 7.80 6.67 -1.83
C GLY A 515 9.29 6.26 -1.89
N ARG A 516 10.00 6.46 -3.02
CA ARG A 516 11.40 6.01 -3.21
C ARG A 516 12.38 6.45 -2.13
N LEU A 517 12.21 7.64 -1.53
CA LEU A 517 13.04 8.09 -0.41
C LEU A 517 12.84 7.22 0.83
N VAL A 518 11.61 6.81 1.11
CA VAL A 518 11.28 5.92 2.23
C VAL A 518 11.82 4.52 1.95
N THR A 519 11.67 4.04 0.71
CA THR A 519 12.27 2.76 0.26
C THR A 519 13.80 2.77 0.42
N LEU A 520 14.49 3.89 0.15
CA LEU A 520 15.92 4.02 0.41
C LEU A 520 16.26 3.84 1.89
N VAL A 521 15.48 4.44 2.80
CA VAL A 521 15.68 4.28 4.25
C VAL A 521 15.47 2.82 4.67
N LEU A 522 14.44 2.16 4.14
CA LEU A 522 14.19 0.74 4.35
C LEU A 522 15.38 -0.11 3.88
N PHE A 523 15.92 0.13 2.68
CA PHE A 523 17.07 -0.61 2.16
C PHE A 523 18.34 -0.38 2.98
N ILE A 524 18.59 0.85 3.45
CA ILE A 524 19.71 1.15 4.36
C ILE A 524 19.53 0.38 5.68
N TYR A 525 18.31 0.28 6.18
CA TYR A 525 17.99 -0.50 7.36
C TYR A 525 18.24 -2.00 7.14
N VAL A 526 17.80 -2.57 6.02
CA VAL A 526 18.06 -3.98 5.66
C VAL A 526 19.56 -4.24 5.53
N LEU A 527 20.33 -3.34 4.90
CA LEU A 527 21.80 -3.47 4.84
C LEU A 527 22.46 -3.59 6.22
N ARG A 528 21.88 -2.96 7.24
CA ARG A 528 22.35 -3.02 8.63
C ARG A 528 21.94 -4.32 9.33
N VAL A 529 20.70 -4.77 9.13
CA VAL A 529 20.09 -5.86 9.93
C VAL A 529 20.26 -7.24 9.29
N ASP A 530 20.36 -7.32 7.96
CA ASP A 530 20.49 -8.59 7.27
C ASP A 530 21.87 -9.23 7.51
N SER A 531 21.93 -10.55 7.59
CA SER A 531 23.18 -11.30 7.70
C SER A 531 23.66 -11.83 6.36
N SER A 532 22.77 -11.97 5.37
CA SER A 532 23.10 -12.60 4.09
C SER A 532 23.97 -11.69 3.20
N PRO A 533 25.14 -12.16 2.74
CA PRO A 533 25.99 -11.37 1.85
C PRO A 533 25.36 -11.19 0.46
N LEU A 534 24.60 -12.18 -0.02
CA LEU A 534 23.94 -12.12 -1.33
C LEU A 534 22.86 -11.03 -1.36
N VAL A 535 22.03 -10.96 -0.33
CA VAL A 535 21.02 -9.91 -0.16
C VAL A 535 21.66 -8.52 -0.11
N LYS A 536 22.77 -8.36 0.63
CA LYS A 536 23.51 -7.10 0.71
C LYS A 536 24.12 -6.70 -0.63
N LEU A 537 24.68 -7.66 -1.36
CA LEU A 537 25.25 -7.42 -2.68
C LEU A 537 24.18 -6.96 -3.66
N HIS A 538 23.04 -7.65 -3.69
CA HIS A 538 21.88 -7.29 -4.52
C HIS A 538 21.37 -5.88 -4.22
N LEU A 539 21.21 -5.56 -2.92
CA LEU A 539 20.81 -4.23 -2.48
C LEU A 539 21.74 -3.13 -3.00
N LEU A 540 23.05 -3.36 -2.91
CA LEU A 540 24.07 -2.40 -3.29
C LEU A 540 24.21 -2.27 -4.81
N GLN A 541 24.19 -3.37 -5.55
CA GLN A 541 24.45 -3.38 -6.99
C GLN A 541 23.21 -3.12 -7.84
N GLU A 542 22.02 -3.50 -7.38
CA GLU A 542 20.81 -3.44 -8.21
C GLU A 542 19.72 -2.57 -7.58
N ALA A 543 19.27 -2.90 -6.35
CA ALA A 543 18.10 -2.26 -5.76
C ALA A 543 18.31 -0.76 -5.48
N ILE A 544 19.40 -0.37 -4.79
CA ILE A 544 19.67 1.05 -4.48
C ILE A 544 19.91 1.88 -5.75
N PRO A 545 20.74 1.44 -6.73
CA PRO A 545 20.87 2.15 -8.00
C PRO A 545 19.56 2.29 -8.76
N SER A 546 18.64 1.33 -8.64
CA SER A 546 17.36 1.39 -9.35
C SER A 546 16.39 2.47 -8.83
N LEU A 547 16.58 2.95 -7.60
CA LEU A 547 15.83 4.10 -7.07
C LEU A 547 16.17 5.42 -7.78
N VAL A 548 17.31 5.49 -8.45
CA VAL A 548 17.75 6.70 -9.17
C VAL A 548 17.07 6.76 -10.53
N THR A 549 16.33 7.84 -10.77
CA THR A 549 15.69 8.10 -12.07
C THR A 549 16.04 9.48 -12.59
N SER A 550 15.89 9.70 -13.89
CA SER A 550 16.23 10.96 -14.55
C SER A 550 15.37 12.16 -14.11
N LYS A 551 14.21 11.92 -13.50
CA LYS A 551 13.23 12.95 -13.11
C LYS A 551 13.36 13.42 -11.65
N ASP A 552 13.97 12.62 -10.76
CA ASP A 552 13.98 12.89 -9.31
C ASP A 552 15.39 13.26 -8.81
N GLU A 553 15.67 14.56 -8.74
CA GLU A 553 16.95 15.09 -8.27
C GLU A 553 17.17 14.90 -6.76
N MET A 554 16.09 14.85 -5.96
CA MET A 554 16.17 14.75 -4.51
C MET A 554 16.59 13.34 -4.08
N VAL A 555 15.92 12.32 -4.60
CA VAL A 555 16.27 10.92 -4.31
C VAL A 555 17.68 10.63 -4.81
N THR A 556 18.02 11.10 -6.02
CA THR A 556 19.38 11.05 -6.55
C THR A 556 20.40 11.58 -5.54
N ALA A 557 20.22 12.82 -5.05
CA ALA A 557 21.19 13.44 -4.16
C ALA A 557 21.36 12.67 -2.84
N LYS A 558 20.29 12.05 -2.33
CA LYS A 558 20.32 11.23 -1.12
C LYS A 558 21.00 9.88 -1.35
N VAL A 559 20.69 9.19 -2.45
CA VAL A 559 21.38 7.96 -2.85
C VAL A 559 22.87 8.23 -3.03
N LEU A 560 23.23 9.30 -3.77
CA LEU A 560 24.63 9.70 -3.95
C LEU A 560 25.31 9.97 -2.61
N ARG A 561 24.67 10.68 -1.68
CA ARG A 561 25.25 10.91 -0.35
C ARG A 561 25.53 9.61 0.38
N THR A 562 24.62 8.64 0.34
CA THR A 562 24.82 7.31 0.94
C THR A 562 25.99 6.58 0.30
N ILE A 563 26.10 6.57 -1.03
CA ILE A 563 27.24 5.92 -1.71
C ILE A 563 28.55 6.65 -1.45
N LEU A 564 28.56 7.98 -1.44
CA LEU A 564 29.75 8.77 -1.12
C LEU A 564 30.23 8.55 0.32
N THR A 565 29.32 8.27 1.27
CA THR A 565 29.72 7.87 2.63
C THR A 565 30.39 6.49 2.68
N LEU A 566 30.08 5.58 1.76
CA LEU A 566 30.81 4.31 1.62
C LEU A 566 32.24 4.55 1.08
N ILE A 567 32.41 5.53 0.19
CA ILE A 567 33.70 5.83 -0.47
C ILE A 567 34.64 6.65 0.43
N HIS A 568 34.13 7.68 1.08
CA HIS A 568 34.95 8.63 1.87
C HIS A 568 34.92 8.38 3.38
N GLY A 569 34.08 7.45 3.85
CA GLY A 569 33.80 7.27 5.28
C GLY A 569 32.91 8.39 5.86
N VAL A 570 32.66 8.32 7.17
CA VAL A 570 31.85 9.31 7.90
C VAL A 570 32.66 10.62 8.06
N SER A 571 32.07 11.76 7.67
CA SER A 571 32.70 13.09 7.56
C SER A 571 33.23 13.71 8.88
N ASN A 572 33.28 12.98 9.99
CA ASN A 572 33.76 13.48 11.29
C ASN A 572 35.23 13.09 11.61
N ALA A 573 35.95 12.47 10.68
CA ALA A 573 37.39 12.27 10.83
C ALA A 573 38.14 13.58 10.52
N PRO A 574 39.14 13.99 11.33
CA PRO A 574 39.80 15.31 11.26
C PRO A 574 40.73 15.51 10.05
N SER A 575 40.65 14.66 9.02
CA SER A 575 41.34 14.85 7.74
C SER A 575 40.32 14.95 6.63
N GLY A 576 40.15 16.15 6.07
CA GLY A 576 39.26 16.38 4.93
C GLY A 576 39.54 15.43 3.76
N THR A 577 38.49 15.12 3.01
CA THR A 577 38.51 14.68 1.59
C THR A 577 39.58 13.65 1.20
N LYS A 578 39.97 12.73 2.09
CA LYS A 578 40.82 11.60 1.72
C LYS A 578 39.93 10.38 1.51
N ILE A 579 39.97 9.83 0.30
CA ILE A 579 39.36 8.55 -0.03
C ILE A 579 39.97 7.48 0.89
N MET A 580 39.12 6.71 1.56
CA MET A 580 39.57 5.61 2.40
C MET A 580 39.71 4.36 1.53
N ASN A 581 40.93 3.80 1.47
CA ASN A 581 41.17 2.51 0.83
C ASN A 581 40.51 1.41 1.68
N THR A 582 39.25 1.10 1.36
CA THR A 582 38.44 0.07 2.03
C THR A 582 37.71 -0.77 0.99
N HIS A 583 37.44 -2.04 1.28
CA HIS A 583 36.66 -2.92 0.40
C HIS A 583 35.27 -2.33 0.09
N MET A 584 34.62 -1.70 1.08
CA MET A 584 33.34 -1.02 0.88
C MET A 584 33.46 0.23 0.02
N GLY A 585 34.58 0.95 0.08
CA GLY A 585 34.89 2.05 -0.82
C GLY A 585 35.01 1.58 -2.27
N ALA A 586 35.69 0.45 -2.50
CA ALA A 586 35.82 -0.17 -3.82
C ALA A 586 34.44 -0.54 -4.40
N VAL A 587 33.59 -1.19 -3.60
CA VAL A 587 32.19 -1.47 -3.96
C VAL A 587 31.43 -0.16 -4.23
N GLY A 588 31.60 0.87 -3.40
CA GLY A 588 30.98 2.18 -3.58
C GLY A 588 31.31 2.85 -4.92
N VAL A 589 32.57 2.77 -5.38
CA VAL A 589 32.98 3.28 -6.70
C VAL A 589 32.26 2.54 -7.83
N ARG A 590 32.13 1.21 -7.73
CA ARG A 590 31.40 0.40 -8.72
C ARG A 590 29.91 0.73 -8.74
N ILE A 591 29.30 0.97 -7.58
CA ILE A 591 27.89 1.41 -7.51
C ILE A 591 27.72 2.80 -8.14
N LEU A 592 28.67 3.71 -7.92
CA LEU A 592 28.62 5.06 -8.49
C LEU A 592 28.61 5.04 -10.03
N PHE A 593 29.30 4.06 -10.64
CA PHE A 593 29.21 3.80 -12.07
C PHE A 593 27.80 3.34 -12.51
N LEU A 594 27.17 2.41 -11.78
CA LEU A 594 25.82 1.94 -12.08
C LEU A 594 24.78 3.06 -11.96
N ILE A 595 24.95 3.96 -10.98
CA ILE A 595 24.13 5.15 -10.81
C ILE A 595 24.35 6.12 -11.97
N TRP A 596 25.60 6.37 -12.37
CA TRP A 596 25.92 7.23 -13.51
C TRP A 596 25.29 6.72 -14.82
N LYS A 597 25.28 5.41 -15.04
CA LYS A 597 24.63 4.78 -16.22
C LYS A 597 23.15 5.13 -16.30
N ARG A 598 22.47 5.25 -15.16
CA ARG A 598 21.05 5.65 -15.08
C ARG A 598 20.87 7.17 -15.14
N GLN A 599 21.83 7.94 -14.64
CA GLN A 599 21.76 9.39 -14.60
C GLN A 599 23.12 10.07 -14.92
N PRO A 600 23.31 10.50 -16.17
CA PRO A 600 24.59 11.06 -16.64
C PRO A 600 25.09 12.29 -15.88
N ARG A 601 24.21 13.03 -15.19
CA ARG A 601 24.57 14.23 -14.39
C ARG A 601 25.55 13.91 -13.25
N VAL A 602 25.57 12.66 -12.80
CA VAL A 602 26.45 12.14 -11.74
C VAL A 602 27.92 12.10 -12.18
N TRP A 603 28.19 12.27 -13.48
CA TRP A 603 29.54 12.28 -14.05
C TRP A 603 30.51 13.20 -13.31
N LYS A 604 30.08 14.41 -12.92
CA LYS A 604 30.95 15.37 -12.21
C LYS A 604 31.46 14.79 -10.89
N THR A 605 30.59 14.11 -10.15
CA THR A 605 30.92 13.45 -8.89
C THR A 605 31.81 12.24 -9.10
N LEU A 606 31.48 11.38 -10.08
CA LEU A 606 32.30 10.22 -10.43
C LEU A 606 33.72 10.61 -10.87
N ARG A 607 33.82 11.61 -11.75
CA ARG A 607 35.10 12.20 -12.17
C ARG A 607 35.90 12.72 -10.99
N HIS A 608 35.26 13.42 -10.04
CA HIS A 608 35.95 13.93 -8.86
C HIS A 608 36.49 12.81 -7.96
N VAL A 609 35.72 11.74 -7.76
CA VAL A 609 36.18 10.55 -7.00
C VAL A 609 37.38 9.90 -7.68
N ILE A 610 37.33 9.68 -8.99
CA ILE A 610 38.45 9.12 -9.76
C ILE A 610 39.68 10.01 -9.64
N HIS A 611 39.53 11.32 -9.90
CA HIS A 611 40.60 12.29 -9.82
C HIS A 611 41.23 12.34 -8.43
N SER A 612 40.40 12.47 -7.38
CA SER A 612 40.86 12.51 -5.99
C SER A 612 41.62 11.24 -5.61
N TRP A 613 41.18 10.08 -6.11
CA TRP A 613 41.89 8.83 -5.86
C TRP A 613 43.27 8.82 -6.53
N VAL A 614 43.33 9.18 -7.82
CA VAL A 614 44.59 9.26 -8.59
C VAL A 614 45.58 10.23 -7.94
N GLU A 615 45.13 11.40 -7.47
CA GLU A 615 45.98 12.37 -6.77
C GLU A 615 46.44 11.89 -5.39
N SER A 616 45.58 11.19 -4.66
CA SER A 616 45.86 10.73 -3.29
C SER A 616 46.83 9.56 -3.23
N ARG A 617 47.15 8.94 -4.36
CA ARG A 617 48.00 7.76 -4.43
C ARG A 617 49.45 8.10 -4.05
N PRO A 618 50.00 7.52 -2.96
CA PRO A 618 51.39 7.76 -2.59
C PRO A 618 52.32 7.13 -3.63
N ARG A 619 53.29 7.92 -4.14
CA ARG A 619 54.26 7.52 -5.17
C ARG A 619 55.22 6.38 -4.77
N LEU A 620 55.16 5.92 -3.52
CA LEU A 620 56.14 5.02 -2.90
C LEU A 620 55.43 4.07 -1.93
N PHE A 621 54.81 3.01 -2.43
CA PHE A 621 54.41 1.88 -1.59
C PHE A 621 54.74 0.56 -2.27
N LYS A 622 55.28 -0.38 -1.48
CA LYS A 622 55.46 -1.79 -1.86
C LYS A 622 54.11 -2.33 -2.33
N THR A 623 54.11 -3.05 -3.45
CA THR A 623 52.95 -3.77 -4.00
C THR A 623 52.12 -4.43 -2.88
N PRO A 624 50.91 -3.90 -2.58
CA PRO A 624 50.03 -4.53 -1.59
C PRO A 624 49.66 -5.95 -2.03
N LEU A 625 49.36 -6.88 -1.13
CA LEU A 625 49.00 -8.25 -1.52
C LEU A 625 47.57 -8.32 -2.09
N LYS A 626 47.29 -9.28 -2.98
CA LYS A 626 45.94 -9.52 -3.49
C LYS A 626 45.00 -9.80 -2.32
N GLY A 627 43.91 -9.04 -2.19
CA GLY A 627 42.98 -9.09 -1.06
C GLY A 627 43.19 -7.98 -0.01
N GLU A 628 44.19 -7.11 -0.18
CA GLU A 628 44.28 -5.86 0.57
C GLU A 628 43.26 -4.84 0.03
N PRO A 629 42.69 -3.97 0.87
CA PRO A 629 41.67 -3.01 0.46
C PRO A 629 42.18 -1.97 -0.56
N GLU A 630 43.51 -1.78 -0.61
CA GLU A 630 44.20 -0.92 -1.56
C GLU A 630 44.19 -1.50 -2.97
N TYR A 631 44.39 -2.82 -3.09
CA TYR A 631 44.28 -3.55 -4.36
C TYR A 631 42.84 -3.50 -4.91
N ASP A 632 41.86 -3.79 -4.05
CA ASP A 632 40.45 -3.80 -4.46
C ASP A 632 39.97 -2.43 -4.92
N MET A 633 40.42 -1.35 -4.25
CA MET A 633 40.11 0.01 -4.66
C MET A 633 40.75 0.36 -6.01
N GLU A 634 42.00 -0.02 -6.22
CA GLU A 634 42.70 0.17 -7.50
C GLU A 634 41.98 -0.53 -8.65
N VAL A 635 41.66 -1.81 -8.48
CA VAL A 635 40.93 -2.59 -9.48
C VAL A 635 39.54 -2.00 -9.72
N ALA A 636 38.84 -1.58 -8.67
CA ALA A 636 37.51 -0.99 -8.79
C ALA A 636 37.52 0.33 -9.58
N VAL A 637 38.49 1.22 -9.33
CA VAL A 637 38.62 2.49 -10.07
C VAL A 637 38.98 2.22 -11.52
N LEU A 638 39.97 1.37 -11.80
CA LEU A 638 40.41 1.07 -13.17
C LEU A 638 39.34 0.34 -13.97
N ALA A 639 38.67 -0.66 -13.38
CA ALA A 639 37.54 -1.34 -14.01
C ALA A 639 36.39 -0.35 -14.28
N THR A 640 36.18 0.63 -13.41
CA THR A 640 35.19 1.69 -13.64
C THR A 640 35.58 2.59 -14.80
N ILE A 641 36.84 3.01 -14.92
CA ILE A 641 37.32 3.79 -16.07
C ILE A 641 37.13 2.99 -17.36
N ARG A 642 37.52 1.70 -17.35
CA ARG A 642 37.34 0.80 -18.49
C ARG A 642 35.88 0.70 -18.91
N ASP A 643 34.99 0.41 -17.97
CA ASP A 643 33.57 0.19 -18.29
C ASP A 643 32.88 1.49 -18.75
N ILE A 644 33.36 2.66 -18.34
CA ILE A 644 32.91 3.96 -18.87
C ILE A 644 33.32 4.10 -20.34
N CYS A 645 34.58 3.79 -20.67
CA CYS A 645 35.05 3.79 -22.05
C CYS A 645 34.34 2.74 -22.91
N ALA A 646 34.01 1.57 -22.36
CA ALA A 646 33.23 0.55 -23.04
C ALA A 646 31.78 0.99 -23.32
N TYR A 647 31.20 1.81 -22.43
CA TYR A 647 29.83 2.31 -22.57
C TYR A 647 29.73 3.50 -23.54
N ASP A 648 30.58 4.51 -23.37
CA ASP A 648 30.65 5.71 -24.23
C ASP A 648 32.05 6.31 -24.22
N ALA A 649 32.94 5.82 -25.08
CA ALA A 649 34.29 6.36 -25.20
C ALA A 649 34.31 7.82 -25.68
N ALA A 650 33.47 8.18 -26.65
CA ALA A 650 33.52 9.48 -27.31
C ALA A 650 33.20 10.65 -26.37
N GLY A 651 32.30 10.44 -25.40
CA GLY A 651 31.94 11.46 -24.43
C GLY A 651 32.97 11.70 -23.32
N TYR A 652 33.77 10.69 -22.96
CA TYR A 652 34.46 10.67 -21.67
C TYR A 652 35.97 10.32 -21.72
N ALA A 653 36.45 9.67 -22.79
CA ALA A 653 37.83 9.19 -22.85
C ALA A 653 38.87 10.32 -22.81
N GLU A 654 38.63 11.46 -23.46
CA GLU A 654 39.56 12.62 -23.43
C GLU A 654 39.91 13.07 -22.01
N VAL A 655 38.97 12.96 -21.07
CA VAL A 655 39.17 13.33 -19.67
C VAL A 655 39.85 12.22 -18.87
N LEU A 656 39.60 10.96 -19.22
CA LEU A 656 40.06 9.78 -18.48
C LEU A 656 41.50 9.37 -18.86
N ILE A 657 41.90 9.55 -20.12
CA ILE A 657 43.24 9.17 -20.61
C ILE A 657 44.37 9.88 -19.83
N PRO A 658 44.29 11.19 -19.53
CA PRO A 658 45.29 11.85 -18.68
C PRO A 658 45.45 11.20 -17.30
N PHE A 659 44.39 10.65 -16.72
CA PHE A 659 44.47 9.93 -15.45
C PHE A 659 45.24 8.62 -15.59
N LEU A 660 45.00 7.87 -16.65
CA LEU A 660 45.73 6.64 -16.95
C LEU A 660 47.21 6.91 -17.20
N ALA A 661 47.53 7.95 -17.96
CA ALA A 661 48.90 8.39 -18.22
C ALA A 661 49.63 8.78 -16.93
N ASN A 662 48.96 9.51 -16.04
CA ASN A 662 49.53 9.88 -14.76
C ASN A 662 49.79 8.65 -13.87
N LEU A 663 48.87 7.68 -13.83
CA LEU A 663 49.04 6.45 -13.04
C LEU A 663 50.24 5.62 -13.52
N LEU A 664 50.38 5.43 -14.84
CA LEU A 664 51.49 4.68 -15.42
C LEU A 664 52.84 5.39 -15.28
N GLY A 665 52.85 6.73 -15.31
CA GLY A 665 54.08 7.52 -15.21
C GLY A 665 54.57 7.79 -13.79
N SER A 666 53.74 7.61 -12.76
CA SER A 666 54.06 8.07 -11.39
C SER A 666 54.04 7.00 -10.30
N VAL A 667 53.50 5.79 -10.54
CA VAL A 667 53.34 4.75 -9.52
C VAL A 667 53.57 3.33 -10.06
N GLU A 668 54.14 2.44 -9.24
CA GLU A 668 54.14 1.00 -9.53
C GLU A 668 52.71 0.43 -9.41
N LEU A 669 52.17 -0.03 -10.54
CA LEU A 669 50.84 -0.64 -10.66
C LEU A 669 50.94 -2.17 -10.66
N TYR A 670 49.85 -2.85 -10.29
CA TYR A 670 49.77 -4.29 -10.47
C TYR A 670 49.70 -4.69 -11.94
N ALA A 671 50.22 -5.87 -12.27
CA ALA A 671 50.08 -6.40 -13.62
C ALA A 671 48.61 -6.46 -14.08
N SER A 672 47.68 -6.88 -13.23
CA SER A 672 46.24 -6.87 -13.54
C SER A 672 45.71 -5.46 -13.83
N SER A 673 46.19 -4.47 -13.09
CA SER A 673 45.81 -3.06 -13.28
C SER A 673 46.36 -2.52 -14.59
N ILE A 674 47.61 -2.86 -14.93
CA ILE A 674 48.21 -2.49 -16.22
C ILE A 674 47.45 -3.14 -17.37
N CYS A 675 47.07 -4.41 -17.25
CA CYS A 675 46.18 -5.08 -18.22
C CYS A 675 44.87 -4.31 -18.42
N THR A 676 44.17 -3.93 -17.33
CA THR A 676 42.94 -3.14 -17.43
C THR A 676 43.16 -1.78 -18.11
N ILE A 677 44.33 -1.16 -17.91
CA ILE A 677 44.68 0.10 -18.60
C ILE A 677 44.91 -0.14 -20.09
N ILE A 678 45.63 -1.20 -20.47
CA ILE A 678 45.83 -1.57 -21.88
C ILE A 678 44.47 -1.87 -22.54
N GLU A 679 43.61 -2.66 -21.89
CA GLU A 679 42.25 -2.97 -22.34
C GLU A 679 41.44 -1.68 -22.54
N THR A 680 41.50 -0.74 -21.59
CA THR A 680 40.84 0.56 -21.71
C THR A 680 41.37 1.36 -22.91
N MET A 681 42.68 1.39 -23.12
CA MET A 681 43.28 2.08 -24.26
C MET A 681 42.87 1.44 -25.59
N ASN A 682 42.84 0.11 -25.67
CA ASN A 682 42.36 -0.63 -26.83
C ASN A 682 40.92 -0.21 -27.18
N LEU A 683 40.02 -0.19 -26.20
CA LEU A 683 38.63 0.27 -26.38
C LEU A 683 38.55 1.71 -26.91
N THR A 684 39.38 2.63 -26.42
CA THR A 684 39.38 4.03 -26.91
C THR A 684 39.90 4.18 -28.33
N VAL A 685 40.83 3.31 -28.75
CA VAL A 685 41.37 3.30 -30.12
C VAL A 685 40.40 2.63 -31.07
N GLU A 686 39.74 1.55 -30.66
CA GLU A 686 38.68 0.90 -31.44
C GLU A 686 37.47 1.83 -31.63
N ALA A 687 37.10 2.60 -30.62
CA ALA A 687 36.04 3.60 -30.70
C ALA A 687 36.42 4.85 -31.52
N HIS A 688 37.60 4.88 -32.15
CA HIS A 688 38.13 5.98 -32.94
C HIS A 688 38.26 7.32 -32.20
N VAL A 689 38.32 7.30 -30.87
CA VAL A 689 38.51 8.53 -30.08
C VAL A 689 39.98 8.95 -30.07
N VAL A 690 40.89 7.97 -30.07
CA VAL A 690 42.34 8.20 -30.12
C VAL A 690 42.95 7.46 -31.31
N GLU A 691 43.84 8.13 -32.02
CA GLU A 691 44.64 7.48 -33.05
C GLU A 691 45.64 6.49 -32.44
N PRO A 692 45.84 5.29 -33.02
CA PRO A 692 46.75 4.29 -32.47
C PRO A 692 48.16 4.85 -32.25
N ARG A 693 48.61 5.76 -33.12
CA ARG A 693 49.89 6.44 -32.98
C ARG A 693 49.98 7.31 -31.72
N ALA A 694 48.93 8.07 -31.42
CA ALA A 694 48.88 8.88 -30.21
C ALA A 694 48.84 7.99 -28.96
N ALA A 695 48.04 6.92 -28.97
CA ALA A 695 47.98 5.95 -27.88
C ALA A 695 49.34 5.26 -27.64
N TRP A 696 50.04 4.89 -28.71
CA TRP A 696 51.38 4.30 -28.67
C TRP A 696 52.39 5.24 -28.01
N ASN A 697 52.48 6.48 -28.51
CA ASN A 697 53.49 7.44 -28.06
C ASN A 697 53.24 7.95 -26.64
N VAL A 698 51.97 8.09 -26.23
CA VAL A 698 51.62 8.68 -24.93
C VAL A 698 51.69 7.66 -23.80
N LEU A 699 51.34 6.39 -24.07
CA LEU A 699 51.03 5.42 -23.01
C LEU A 699 51.63 4.03 -23.29
N LEU A 700 51.35 3.46 -24.46
CA LEU A 700 51.55 2.02 -24.68
C LEU A 700 53.00 1.62 -25.02
N CYS A 701 53.83 2.53 -25.53
CA CYS A 701 55.24 2.25 -25.83
C CYS A 701 56.01 1.83 -24.56
N HIS A 702 55.88 2.61 -23.48
CA HIS A 702 56.53 2.30 -22.19
C HIS A 702 56.01 1.00 -21.58
N VAL A 703 54.71 0.73 -21.71
CA VAL A 703 54.10 -0.52 -21.23
C VAL A 703 54.57 -1.72 -22.05
N GLY A 704 54.69 -1.57 -23.38
CA GLY A 704 55.21 -2.60 -24.28
C GLY A 704 56.67 -2.94 -24.01
N GLU A 705 57.52 -1.94 -23.76
CA GLU A 705 58.90 -2.16 -23.33
C GLU A 705 58.97 -2.88 -21.98
N HIS A 706 58.12 -2.51 -21.03
CA HIS A 706 58.06 -3.15 -19.71
C HIS A 706 57.55 -4.60 -19.82
N ALA A 707 56.50 -4.85 -20.60
CA ALA A 707 55.96 -6.18 -20.86
C ALA A 707 57.00 -7.10 -21.52
N SER A 708 57.75 -6.57 -22.49
CA SER A 708 58.81 -7.31 -23.18
C SER A 708 60.00 -7.63 -22.27
N LYS A 709 60.32 -6.74 -21.32
CA LYS A 709 61.40 -6.97 -20.32
C LYS A 709 61.00 -7.98 -19.24
N THR A 710 59.74 -7.95 -18.81
CA THR A 710 59.23 -8.79 -17.72
C THR A 710 58.66 -10.12 -18.21
N MET A 711 58.38 -10.25 -19.50
CA MET A 711 57.73 -11.40 -20.14
C MET A 711 56.42 -11.82 -19.41
N HIS A 712 55.65 -10.85 -18.92
CA HIS A 712 54.41 -11.13 -18.20
C HIS A 712 53.28 -11.51 -19.19
N PRO A 713 52.72 -12.74 -19.12
CA PRO A 713 51.86 -13.27 -20.17
C PRO A 713 50.59 -12.45 -20.39
N GLY A 714 49.87 -12.11 -19.31
CA GLY A 714 48.64 -11.32 -19.42
C GLY A 714 48.85 -9.88 -19.94
N MET A 715 50.04 -9.30 -19.78
CA MET A 715 50.33 -7.97 -20.34
C MET A 715 50.62 -8.09 -21.83
N LEU A 716 51.37 -9.13 -22.23
CA LEU A 716 51.68 -9.41 -23.62
C LEU A 716 50.43 -9.77 -24.43
N GLN A 717 49.50 -10.53 -23.86
CA GLN A 717 48.21 -10.85 -24.50
C GLN A 717 47.41 -9.58 -24.82
N GLU A 718 47.23 -8.68 -23.84
CA GLU A 718 46.51 -7.42 -24.05
C GLU A 718 47.24 -6.46 -25.01
N MET A 719 48.58 -6.45 -24.98
CA MET A 719 49.37 -5.70 -25.96
C MET A 719 49.24 -6.28 -27.38
N CYS A 720 49.09 -7.59 -27.52
CA CYS A 720 48.82 -8.21 -28.83
C CYS A 720 47.48 -7.77 -29.40
N VAL A 721 46.46 -7.55 -28.56
CA VAL A 721 45.19 -6.94 -29.01
C VAL A 721 45.46 -5.56 -29.61
N PHE A 722 46.25 -4.71 -28.94
CA PHE A 722 46.66 -3.41 -29.49
C PHE A 722 47.39 -3.55 -30.82
N TYR A 723 48.33 -4.49 -30.93
CA TYR A 723 49.07 -4.75 -32.16
C TYR A 723 48.16 -5.19 -33.31
N GLY A 724 47.14 -5.99 -33.02
CA GLY A 724 46.10 -6.36 -33.96
C GLY A 724 45.31 -5.14 -34.47
N ILE A 725 44.97 -4.19 -33.58
CA ILE A 725 44.31 -2.93 -33.95
C ILE A 725 45.20 -2.13 -34.92
N VAL A 726 46.50 -2.02 -34.65
CA VAL A 726 47.47 -1.36 -35.54
C VAL A 726 47.54 -2.06 -36.92
N GLY A 727 47.55 -3.39 -36.95
CA GLY A 727 47.56 -4.15 -38.21
C GLY A 727 46.27 -4.00 -39.04
N SER A 728 45.13 -3.89 -38.35
CA SER A 728 43.80 -3.81 -38.98
C SER A 728 43.49 -2.46 -39.63
N ARG A 729 44.07 -1.36 -39.13
CA ARG A 729 43.85 -0.03 -39.69
C ARG A 729 44.67 0.19 -40.96
N SER A 730 44.02 0.74 -41.99
CA SER A 730 44.65 1.16 -43.24
C SER A 730 44.79 2.68 -43.27
N GLU A 731 45.87 3.21 -42.68
CA GLU A 731 46.22 4.62 -42.77
C GLU A 731 47.51 4.79 -43.58
N ASP A 732 47.41 5.36 -44.79
CA ASP A 732 48.52 5.51 -45.75
C ASP A 732 49.41 6.73 -45.44
N THR A 733 49.68 7.00 -44.17
CA THR A 733 50.66 8.03 -43.79
C THR A 733 52.00 7.38 -43.50
N GLN A 734 53.10 7.96 -44.00
CA GLN A 734 54.44 7.40 -43.82
C GLN A 734 54.75 7.10 -42.35
N VAL A 735 54.34 8.01 -41.45
CA VAL A 735 54.61 7.85 -40.02
C VAL A 735 53.79 6.73 -39.37
N TYR A 736 52.63 6.39 -39.93
CA TYR A 736 51.85 5.24 -39.48
C TYR A 736 52.45 3.93 -39.99
N LEU A 737 52.94 3.91 -41.23
CA LEU A 737 53.67 2.76 -41.79
C LEU A 737 54.93 2.47 -40.97
N ASP A 738 55.68 3.49 -40.56
CA ASP A 738 56.85 3.33 -39.69
C ASP A 738 56.47 2.71 -38.33
N LEU A 739 55.34 3.12 -37.73
CA LEU A 739 54.82 2.53 -36.49
C LEU A 739 54.42 1.07 -36.70
N ARG A 740 53.74 0.78 -37.81
CA ARG A 740 53.26 -0.55 -38.18
C ARG A 740 54.41 -1.53 -38.38
N GLU A 741 55.48 -1.11 -39.07
CA GLU A 741 56.71 -1.88 -39.23
C GLU A 741 57.44 -2.08 -37.89
N ALA A 742 57.49 -1.04 -37.05
CA ALA A 742 58.12 -1.14 -35.72
C ALA A 742 57.37 -2.11 -34.80
N VAL A 743 56.04 -2.07 -34.75
CA VAL A 743 55.21 -3.01 -33.98
C VAL A 743 55.44 -4.44 -34.47
N LEU A 744 55.42 -4.63 -35.79
CA LEU A 744 55.56 -5.94 -36.41
C LEU A 744 56.93 -6.57 -36.15
N THR A 745 58.02 -5.82 -36.34
CA THR A 745 59.39 -6.32 -36.27
C THR A 745 59.92 -6.38 -34.83
N ASN A 746 59.64 -5.35 -34.02
CA ASN A 746 60.25 -5.23 -32.69
C ASN A 746 59.41 -5.89 -31.58
N TYR A 747 58.11 -6.11 -31.78
CA TYR A 747 57.21 -6.61 -30.74
C TYR A 747 56.46 -7.89 -31.13
N ILE A 748 55.89 -8.00 -32.33
CA ILE A 748 55.20 -9.25 -32.75
C ILE A 748 56.21 -10.36 -33.06
N GLN A 749 57.23 -10.08 -33.88
CA GLN A 749 58.21 -11.09 -34.30
C GLN A 749 58.87 -11.86 -33.14
N PRO A 750 59.34 -11.20 -32.05
CA PRO A 750 59.96 -11.92 -30.93
C PRO A 750 58.97 -12.83 -30.17
N LEU A 751 57.67 -12.52 -30.20
CA LEU A 751 56.64 -13.30 -29.49
C LEU A 751 56.25 -14.58 -30.25
N LEU A 752 56.56 -14.67 -31.55
CA LEU A 752 56.34 -15.89 -32.34
C LEU A 752 57.22 -17.08 -31.91
N THR A 753 58.25 -16.82 -31.09
CA THR A 753 59.13 -17.83 -30.50
C THR A 753 58.84 -18.08 -29.01
N SER A 754 57.75 -17.54 -28.48
CA SER A 754 57.36 -17.71 -27.07
C SER A 754 57.06 -19.19 -26.74
N GLU A 755 57.54 -19.66 -25.60
CA GLU A 755 57.23 -21.00 -25.06
C GLU A 755 55.83 -21.06 -24.44
N ASP A 756 55.25 -19.91 -24.07
CA ASP A 756 53.89 -19.82 -23.53
C ASP A 756 52.85 -19.88 -24.68
N PRO A 757 51.98 -20.91 -24.72
CA PRO A 757 51.02 -21.11 -25.80
C PRO A 757 49.96 -20.00 -25.86
N GLU A 758 49.58 -19.39 -24.73
CA GLU A 758 48.56 -18.33 -24.73
C GLU A 758 49.12 -17.03 -25.33
N VAL A 759 50.37 -16.70 -24.99
CA VAL A 759 51.07 -15.54 -25.57
C VAL A 759 51.35 -15.75 -27.06
N LEU A 760 51.76 -16.97 -27.43
CA LEU A 760 51.98 -17.34 -28.83
C LEU A 760 50.69 -17.23 -29.64
N ALA A 761 49.58 -17.77 -29.14
CA ALA A 761 48.26 -17.66 -29.77
C ALA A 761 47.84 -16.20 -29.94
N ALA A 762 47.99 -15.37 -28.91
CA ALA A 762 47.67 -13.94 -28.99
C ALA A 762 48.54 -13.19 -30.02
N ALA A 763 49.83 -13.51 -30.09
CA ALA A 763 50.75 -12.92 -31.07
C ALA A 763 50.41 -13.34 -32.51
N LEU A 764 50.04 -14.60 -32.73
CA LEU A 764 49.59 -15.11 -34.02
C LEU A 764 48.26 -14.46 -34.45
N LYS A 765 47.33 -14.32 -33.52
CA LYS A 765 46.06 -13.61 -33.75
C LYS A 765 46.29 -12.16 -34.16
N ALA A 766 47.20 -11.46 -33.47
CA ALA A 766 47.60 -10.10 -33.82
C ALA A 766 48.25 -10.02 -35.21
N LEU A 767 49.17 -10.95 -35.52
CA LEU A 767 49.80 -11.07 -36.85
C LEU A 767 48.76 -11.29 -37.94
N GLY A 768 47.73 -12.09 -37.66
CA GLY A 768 46.59 -12.33 -38.54
C GLY A 768 45.83 -11.07 -38.98
N CYS A 769 45.94 -9.95 -38.25
CA CYS A 769 45.34 -8.68 -38.64
C CYS A 769 46.13 -7.94 -39.74
N PHE A 770 47.41 -8.22 -39.94
CA PHE A 770 48.27 -7.56 -40.93
C PHE A 770 48.05 -8.07 -42.35
N THR A 771 48.55 -7.36 -43.36
CA THR A 771 48.40 -7.80 -44.75
C THR A 771 49.31 -9.00 -45.04
N ALA A 772 48.92 -9.86 -45.97
CA ALA A 772 49.69 -11.04 -46.34
C ALA A 772 51.18 -10.77 -46.70
N PRO A 773 51.54 -9.67 -47.41
CA PRO A 773 52.94 -9.32 -47.66
C PRO A 773 53.74 -9.06 -46.38
N GLU A 774 53.13 -8.41 -45.38
CA GLU A 774 53.79 -8.08 -44.11
C GLU A 774 53.92 -9.31 -43.21
N ILE A 775 52.91 -10.18 -43.21
CA ILE A 775 53.00 -11.48 -42.53
C ILE A 775 54.18 -12.27 -43.10
N ALA A 776 54.33 -12.29 -44.44
CA ALA A 776 55.39 -13.03 -45.11
C ALA A 776 56.79 -12.46 -44.83
N SER A 777 56.94 -11.17 -44.53
CA SER A 777 58.25 -10.57 -44.21
C SER A 777 58.78 -10.93 -42.82
N VAL A 778 57.93 -11.40 -41.91
CA VAL A 778 58.28 -11.68 -40.51
C VAL A 778 58.53 -13.16 -40.27
N LEU A 779 57.89 -14.03 -41.05
CA LEU A 779 58.06 -15.47 -40.96
C LEU A 779 59.43 -15.90 -41.50
N PRO A 780 60.06 -16.95 -40.95
CA PRO A 780 61.35 -17.45 -41.43
C PRO A 780 61.36 -17.77 -42.93
N THR A 781 62.44 -17.37 -43.58
CA THR A 781 62.50 -16.83 -44.96
C THR A 781 62.56 -17.85 -46.11
N GLU A 782 62.39 -19.15 -45.87
CA GLU A 782 62.53 -20.14 -46.96
C GLU A 782 61.20 -20.70 -47.49
N SER A 783 60.13 -20.68 -46.69
CA SER A 783 58.73 -20.90 -47.15
C SER A 783 57.75 -20.72 -45.99
N PRO A 784 57.04 -19.58 -45.90
CA PRO A 784 56.09 -19.31 -44.82
C PRO A 784 55.02 -20.40 -44.65
N SER A 785 54.61 -21.04 -45.75
CA SER A 785 53.62 -22.13 -45.77
C SER A 785 54.14 -23.44 -45.17
N LEU A 786 55.40 -23.81 -45.43
CA LEU A 786 56.01 -25.03 -44.84
C LEU A 786 56.31 -24.81 -43.36
N TYR A 787 56.81 -23.62 -43.00
CA TYR A 787 57.04 -23.27 -41.60
C TYR A 787 55.73 -23.35 -40.78
N ILE A 788 54.65 -22.73 -41.27
CA ILE A 788 53.35 -22.79 -40.60
C ILE A 788 52.82 -24.24 -40.56
N ARG A 789 52.99 -25.00 -41.65
CA ARG A 789 52.55 -26.40 -41.71
C ARG A 789 53.32 -27.30 -40.73
N GLU A 790 54.63 -27.13 -40.60
CA GLU A 790 55.45 -27.83 -39.61
C GLU A 790 55.00 -27.47 -38.19
N LYS A 791 54.74 -26.19 -37.92
CA LYS A 791 54.25 -25.75 -36.61
C LYS A 791 52.84 -26.26 -36.28
N ILE A 792 51.95 -26.34 -37.26
CA ILE A 792 50.62 -26.98 -37.12
C ILE A 792 50.76 -28.48 -36.79
N LEU A 793 51.74 -29.17 -37.39
CA LEU A 793 51.98 -30.60 -37.13
C LEU A 793 52.67 -30.85 -35.79
N GLU A 794 53.45 -29.89 -35.28
CA GLU A 794 54.13 -29.93 -33.98
C GLU A 794 53.26 -29.44 -32.82
N ALA A 795 52.22 -28.65 -33.10
CA ALA A 795 51.35 -28.06 -32.07
C ALA A 795 50.46 -29.13 -31.42
N ASN A 796 50.64 -29.35 -30.11
CA ASN A 796 49.76 -30.19 -29.30
C ASN A 796 48.57 -29.41 -28.71
N ASP A 797 48.58 -28.07 -28.79
CA ASP A 797 47.56 -27.19 -28.23
C ASP A 797 46.61 -26.69 -29.33
N THR A 798 45.31 -26.89 -29.14
CA THR A 798 44.27 -26.52 -30.11
C THR A 798 44.18 -25.02 -30.33
N LEU A 799 44.48 -24.20 -29.31
CA LEU A 799 44.39 -22.73 -29.40
C LEU A 799 45.37 -22.15 -30.42
N VAL A 800 46.60 -22.67 -30.44
CA VAL A 800 47.66 -22.22 -31.34
C VAL A 800 47.44 -22.75 -32.76
N LEU A 801 46.86 -23.96 -32.89
CA LEU A 801 46.56 -24.60 -34.16
C LEU A 801 45.59 -23.79 -35.03
N ASP A 802 44.53 -23.27 -34.41
CA ASP A 802 43.49 -22.50 -35.08
C ASP A 802 44.05 -21.18 -35.65
N GLU A 803 44.89 -20.49 -34.88
CA GLU A 803 45.49 -19.21 -35.29
C GLU A 803 46.52 -19.39 -36.43
N TYR A 804 47.35 -20.44 -36.37
CA TYR A 804 48.22 -20.79 -37.50
C TYR A 804 47.43 -21.14 -38.76
N SER A 805 46.32 -21.85 -38.62
CA SER A 805 45.44 -22.21 -39.73
C SER A 805 44.82 -20.97 -40.38
N PHE A 806 44.41 -19.99 -39.59
CA PHE A 806 43.88 -18.71 -40.08
C PHE A 806 44.94 -17.90 -40.85
N ILE A 807 46.17 -17.82 -40.35
CA ILE A 807 47.27 -17.15 -41.04
C ILE A 807 47.56 -17.84 -42.38
N LEU A 808 47.63 -19.18 -42.39
CA LEU A 808 47.84 -19.96 -43.60
C LEU A 808 46.74 -19.71 -44.63
N GLU A 809 45.48 -19.70 -44.20
CA GLU A 809 44.34 -19.37 -45.07
C GLU A 809 44.48 -17.97 -45.68
N LYS A 810 44.86 -16.96 -44.89
CA LYS A 810 45.02 -15.59 -45.36
C LYS A 810 46.14 -15.47 -46.41
N LEU A 811 47.27 -16.14 -46.18
CA LEU A 811 48.38 -16.22 -47.14
C LEU A 811 47.95 -16.92 -48.44
N VAL A 812 47.29 -18.09 -48.33
CA VAL A 812 46.81 -18.85 -49.49
C VAL A 812 45.80 -18.05 -50.30
N ARG A 813 44.81 -17.41 -49.64
CA ARG A 813 43.84 -16.53 -50.31
C ARG A 813 44.51 -15.40 -51.07
N PHE A 814 45.51 -14.75 -50.47
CA PHE A 814 46.24 -13.65 -51.11
C PHE A 814 47.02 -14.09 -52.36
N GLU A 815 47.63 -15.27 -52.34
CA GLU A 815 48.35 -15.78 -53.51
C GLU A 815 47.42 -16.30 -54.60
N LEU A 816 46.28 -16.91 -54.23
CA LEU A 816 45.21 -17.22 -55.17
C LEU A 816 44.66 -15.95 -55.84
N SER A 817 44.41 -14.87 -55.07
CA SER A 817 43.89 -13.62 -55.62
C SER A 817 44.89 -12.88 -56.52
N ASN A 818 46.19 -13.04 -56.28
CA ASN A 818 47.24 -12.37 -57.06
C ASN A 818 47.89 -13.26 -58.14
N MET A 819 47.43 -14.50 -58.30
CA MET A 819 48.01 -15.51 -59.21
C MET A 819 49.54 -15.65 -59.11
N ARG A 820 50.07 -15.47 -57.90
CA ARG A 820 51.50 -15.67 -57.62
C ARG A 820 51.74 -17.14 -57.21
N ARG A 821 52.96 -17.63 -57.41
CA ARG A 821 53.41 -18.99 -57.00
C ARG A 821 54.45 -18.91 -55.87
N GLY A 822 54.48 -17.81 -55.12
CA GLY A 822 55.54 -17.54 -54.13
C GLY A 822 55.49 -18.52 -52.95
N LEU A 823 54.30 -18.75 -52.40
CA LEU A 823 54.04 -19.65 -51.27
C LEU A 823 54.35 -21.14 -51.50
N PHE A 824 54.52 -21.59 -52.75
CA PHE A 824 54.70 -23.01 -53.09
C PHE A 824 56.01 -23.31 -53.81
N LYS A 825 56.92 -22.34 -53.93
CA LYS A 825 58.27 -22.62 -54.44
C LYS A 825 59.07 -23.32 -53.34
N GLU A 826 59.04 -24.65 -53.34
CA GLU A 826 60.21 -25.41 -52.93
C GLU A 826 61.43 -24.87 -53.69
N ALA A 827 62.55 -24.76 -52.99
CA ALA A 827 63.85 -24.41 -53.55
C ALA A 827 64.06 -25.07 -54.92
N GLY A 828 63.85 -24.28 -55.97
CA GLY A 828 64.28 -24.62 -57.31
C GLY A 828 65.80 -24.55 -57.36
N SER A 829 66.44 -25.68 -57.03
CA SER A 829 67.78 -26.06 -57.47
C SER A 829 68.94 -25.19 -56.96
N LYS A 830 69.68 -25.78 -56.01
CA LYS A 830 71.14 -25.68 -55.95
C LYS A 830 71.75 -25.53 -57.35
N LYS A 831 72.46 -24.43 -57.57
CA LYS A 831 73.79 -24.49 -58.17
C LYS A 831 74.75 -23.79 -57.22
#